data_AF-A0A078L3H2-F1
#
_entry.id   AF-A0A078L3H2-F1
#
_cell.length_a   1.000
_cell.length_b   1.000
_cell.length_c   1.000
_cell.angle_alpha   90.00
_cell.angle_beta   90.00
_cell.angle_gamma   90.00
#
_symmetry.space_group_name_H-M   'P 1'
#
loop_
_entity.id
_entity.type
_entity.pdbx_description
1 polymer ?
#
loop_
_entity_poly.entity_id
_entity_poly.type
_entity_poly.pdbx_seq_one_letter_code
_entity_poly.pdbx_strand_id
1 'polypeptide(L)'
;MAIVQLINGRLQTVIQLQVHPYQHTPTPTITGSATSGQAGTVLYGSYNTDYLLPGGDRLRLIANHDKNTVQILLLSHAPEKLKQLPGTRCASIVANAISLLNRYRIRSDFYAQPRSIEQLAKYQLTTTCIKRLQSLLAKERALNPHDWEGQEKLRQDLINILEDCRDGNRLIANNPVVSEGDLGSILYDICKFAHHYEFNRVHPVSRLDQLDFSQHVTDNSELPPCYVWDSELHIGNDEAAIEDTLRVICQLYGLEAGSQLSNIPANRFKRVQVFFSKLWQNCQDLVNHLASPKKPEHASETIIQTGGISITKIKPYYHLKGLQQNGYPDLNTMVKALTKARYLPLEAETAEEAIRLLGTRADGNWVKLPHNQLVVRLHNEMLKINYFESSGLYYPLPTGDDLSSLSELAKGPLFLPERISLQFKAFLSRVPAFFIYLYNSLKDYIGNDLYNDFNNHINAGHPQPEESDTEDGGEDLGNKTFTEHFHTTLQEILRNRGLLSNDQTLEEFIETQIRESNYVIVREEHPPSPQAYDDPLHRALSVARHLAAFFVDASERHPITGTLAAAAYFYGAGAIIAPKVLTSILAKLHLNGLIAGIGPTQDFGRWMSHGMLSEALSAATTYWQGMILAGNFDQFLIQAIDILKDDPAEVAIVISLAIAMGWSLCKIFPSLQEEMGEFPYINYAFLGAKQGVAINDTLKYPGNDWFLGTIKWLLRCGMILGKMLIGPFIEAYHYGFKDGLLSGLKKSWNLLLRTGKQIFAGLADLSLAIATIPFQEMASLLIHVPFRGLTNMLSKTLATIGNWDALGEVLIDFATRPDSWNYLTGFRLSPLYGFYSPFGTYSQNSIINSVANWAMAIFSPPFQLMKNLVVLPLIDITSLCIRIALSILNPITRALTYTAGKLLTTAAIVWDNSIGIVFRLAARGVTLGANWIDNKVGHFKHDLLGKIQVLRRQLYHWAFEDEDLALHGVLQNKKASNHPITGINEDKQYFLDNPVRTEHLPHEHNSTHCMFEALLGDRLPVITADESARHSHHPSLFHTSSPGRSRRASAINPTSSISEFSL
;
A
#
# COMPACT_ATOMS: atom_id res chain seq x y z
N MET A 1 23.18 14.80 -12.77
CA MET A 1 24.47 14.42 -12.14
C MET A 1 24.46 14.95 -10.73
N ALA A 2 24.41 14.07 -9.73
CA ALA A 2 24.39 14.47 -8.33
C ALA A 2 25.77 15.03 -7.94
N ILE A 3 25.81 16.25 -7.40
CA ILE A 3 27.06 16.91 -7.02
C ILE A 3 27.46 16.36 -5.66
N VAL A 4 28.59 15.64 -5.58
CA VAL A 4 29.14 15.18 -4.30
C VAL A 4 30.06 16.27 -3.75
N GLN A 5 29.81 16.73 -2.53
CA GLN A 5 30.62 17.75 -1.86
C GLN A 5 31.09 17.26 -0.49
N LEU A 6 32.24 17.77 -0.04
CA LEU A 6 32.73 17.53 1.31
C LEU A 6 32.01 18.52 2.24
N ILE A 7 31.10 18.02 3.07
CA ILE A 7 30.30 18.81 4.02
C ILE A 7 30.54 18.21 5.40
N ASN A 8 30.92 19.06 6.37
CA ASN A 8 31.27 18.63 7.73
C ASN A 8 32.29 17.48 7.79
N GLY A 9 33.28 17.50 6.88
CA GLY A 9 34.33 16.48 6.81
C GLY A 9 33.92 15.16 6.15
N ARG A 10 32.69 15.05 5.61
CA ARG A 10 32.16 13.83 4.98
C ARG A 10 31.74 14.10 3.55
N LEU A 11 31.92 13.11 2.67
CA LEU A 11 31.42 13.19 1.29
C LEU A 11 29.91 12.92 1.28
N GLN A 12 29.13 13.94 0.92
CA GLN A 12 27.67 13.87 0.85
C GLN A 12 27.15 14.27 -0.53
N THR A 13 26.02 13.70 -0.93
CA THR A 13 25.31 14.06 -2.16
C THR A 13 24.47 15.31 -1.95
N VAL A 14 24.69 16.37 -2.72
CA VAL A 14 23.90 17.61 -2.60
C VAL A 14 22.63 17.51 -3.45
N ILE A 15 21.48 17.62 -2.81
CA ILE A 15 20.16 17.70 -3.45
C ILE A 15 19.79 19.18 -3.53
N GLN A 16 19.58 19.67 -4.76
CA GLN A 16 19.11 21.03 -4.98
C GLN A 16 17.59 21.06 -4.85
N LEU A 17 17.09 21.82 -3.90
CA LEU A 17 15.68 22.18 -3.73
C LEU A 17 15.54 23.68 -3.96
N GLN A 18 14.39 24.09 -4.46
CA GLN A 18 14.06 25.51 -4.56
C GLN A 18 13.82 26.08 -3.15
N VAL A 19 13.00 25.40 -2.35
CA VAL A 19 12.76 25.74 -0.94
C VAL A 19 13.25 24.60 -0.04
N HIS A 20 14.21 24.93 0.82
CA HIS A 20 14.69 24.05 1.86
C HIS A 20 13.60 23.88 2.93
N PRO A 21 13.34 22.64 3.41
CA PRO A 21 12.32 22.39 4.42
C PRO A 21 12.56 23.22 5.69
N TYR A 22 11.47 23.53 6.40
CA TYR A 22 11.50 24.24 7.67
C TYR A 22 12.30 23.46 8.73
N GLN A 23 12.14 22.13 8.76
CA GLN A 23 12.85 21.26 9.68
C GLN A 23 13.24 19.95 8.99
N HIS A 24 14.43 19.44 9.32
CA HIS A 24 14.91 18.10 8.92
C HIS A 24 15.46 17.38 10.15
N THR A 25 14.81 16.28 10.56
CA THR A 25 15.20 15.51 11.75
C THR A 25 15.44 14.04 11.40
N PRO A 26 16.64 13.50 11.68
CA PRO A 26 16.91 12.07 11.57
C PRO A 26 16.62 11.33 12.88
N THR A 27 15.87 10.23 12.83
CA THR A 27 15.64 9.33 13.96
C THR A 27 16.39 8.00 13.77
N PRO A 28 16.95 7.39 14.85
CA PRO A 28 17.73 6.15 14.73
C PRO A 28 16.85 4.90 14.66
N THR A 29 17.39 3.82 14.10
CA THR A 29 16.76 2.49 14.13
C THR A 29 17.23 1.71 15.36
N ILE A 30 16.31 1.03 16.05
CA ILE A 30 16.59 0.22 17.23
C ILE A 30 16.23 -1.25 16.92
N THR A 31 17.17 -2.17 17.10
CA THR A 31 16.98 -3.61 16.88
C THR A 31 17.46 -4.43 18.08
N GLY A 32 16.58 -5.27 18.62
CA GLY A 32 16.92 -6.24 19.65
C GLY A 32 17.65 -7.46 19.09
N SER A 33 18.62 -7.98 19.83
CA SER A 33 19.36 -9.18 19.48
C SER A 33 18.49 -10.43 19.63
N ALA A 34 18.59 -11.35 18.67
CA ALA A 34 17.86 -12.62 18.65
C ALA A 34 18.17 -13.54 19.86
N THR A 35 19.28 -13.31 20.57
CA THR A 35 19.70 -14.10 21.74
C THR A 35 19.49 -13.38 23.08
N SER A 36 18.83 -12.23 23.08
CA SER A 36 18.61 -11.41 24.28
C SER A 36 17.15 -11.44 24.73
N GLY A 37 16.86 -11.00 25.96
CA GLY A 37 15.49 -10.81 26.44
C GLY A 37 14.70 -9.74 25.67
N GLN A 38 15.34 -9.06 24.71
CA GLN A 38 14.76 -8.03 23.86
C GLN A 38 14.58 -8.50 22.40
N ALA A 39 14.65 -9.82 22.16
CA ALA A 39 14.38 -10.42 20.87
C ALA A 39 12.96 -10.06 20.40
N GLY A 40 12.82 -9.65 19.13
CA GLY A 40 11.56 -9.19 18.55
C GLY A 40 11.37 -7.67 18.52
N THR A 41 12.10 -6.90 19.34
CA THR A 41 12.03 -5.43 19.36
C THR A 41 12.68 -4.84 18.12
N VAL A 42 11.90 -4.24 17.22
CA VAL A 42 12.40 -3.53 16.03
C VAL A 42 11.64 -2.23 15.87
N LEU A 43 12.33 -1.10 16.05
CA LEU A 43 11.83 0.24 15.77
C LEU A 43 12.63 0.83 14.62
N TYR A 44 12.00 0.97 13.46
CA TYR A 44 12.63 1.62 12.31
C TYR A 44 12.67 3.13 12.52
N GLY A 45 13.86 3.71 12.34
CA GLY A 45 14.02 5.16 12.28
C GLY A 45 13.57 5.72 10.92
N SER A 46 13.64 7.02 10.78
CA SER A 46 13.19 7.77 9.62
C SER A 46 13.95 9.09 9.45
N TYR A 47 13.91 9.65 8.24
CA TYR A 47 14.23 11.05 8.00
C TYR A 47 12.93 11.83 7.82
N ASN A 48 12.69 12.78 8.71
CA ASN A 48 11.49 13.61 8.67
C ASN A 48 11.85 14.97 8.04
N THR A 49 11.03 15.43 7.10
CA THR A 49 11.13 16.76 6.49
C THR A 49 9.81 17.49 6.60
N ASP A 50 9.83 18.70 7.15
CA ASP A 50 8.61 19.48 7.42
C ASP A 50 8.55 20.73 6.56
N TYR A 51 7.37 20.99 5.97
CA TYR A 51 7.00 22.24 5.31
C TYR A 51 5.81 22.90 6.00
N LEU A 52 5.89 24.22 6.14
CA LEU A 52 4.79 25.07 6.58
C LEU A 52 3.89 25.41 5.39
N LEU A 53 2.59 25.32 5.60
CA LEU A 53 1.57 25.60 4.60
C LEU A 53 0.61 26.74 5.04
N PRO A 54 -0.12 27.36 4.09
CA PRO A 54 -1.08 28.40 4.39
C PRO A 54 -2.16 27.95 5.40
N GLY A 55 -2.52 28.84 6.33
CA GLY A 55 -3.55 28.58 7.34
C GLY A 55 -3.05 27.91 8.62
N GLY A 56 -1.73 27.80 8.81
CA GLY A 56 -1.13 27.11 9.96
C GLY A 56 -0.95 25.61 9.76
N ASP A 57 -1.37 25.09 8.60
CA ASP A 57 -1.24 23.70 8.20
C ASP A 57 0.26 23.30 8.04
N ARG A 58 0.56 22.00 8.18
CA ARG A 58 1.92 21.45 8.01
C ARG A 58 1.90 20.20 7.14
N LEU A 59 2.93 20.06 6.31
CA LEU A 59 3.20 18.87 5.51
C LEU A 59 4.50 18.24 5.96
N ARG A 60 4.44 17.01 6.46
CA ARG A 60 5.60 16.23 6.90
C ARG A 60 5.77 15.05 5.95
N LEU A 61 6.97 14.94 5.37
CA LEU A 61 7.39 13.80 4.55
C LEU A 61 8.38 12.96 5.35
N ILE A 62 8.08 11.67 5.50
CA ILE A 62 8.80 10.71 6.32
C ILE A 62 9.41 9.65 5.41
N ALA A 63 10.74 9.63 5.31
CA ALA A 63 11.48 8.57 4.63
C ALA A 63 11.90 7.51 5.65
N ASN A 64 11.12 6.44 5.75
CA ASN A 64 11.35 5.35 6.70
C ASN A 64 12.56 4.48 6.31
N HIS A 65 13.27 3.96 7.31
CA HIS A 65 14.46 3.12 7.10
C HIS A 65 14.15 1.68 6.65
N ASP A 66 12.89 1.27 6.57
CA ASP A 66 12.47 -0.07 6.13
C ASP A 66 11.68 -0.05 4.83
N LYS A 67 11.11 1.10 4.45
CA LYS A 67 10.23 1.25 3.28
C LYS A 67 10.93 1.99 2.13
N ASN A 68 10.53 1.64 0.92
CA ASN A 68 11.00 2.32 -0.31
C ASN A 68 10.16 3.56 -0.66
N THR A 69 8.99 3.69 -0.04
CA THR A 69 8.04 4.78 -0.25
C THR A 69 8.06 5.76 0.90
N VAL A 70 7.88 7.04 0.59
CA VAL A 70 7.75 8.10 1.60
C VAL A 70 6.33 8.10 2.16
N GLN A 71 6.22 8.23 3.47
CA GLN A 71 4.96 8.48 4.17
C GLN A 71 4.71 9.99 4.25
N ILE A 72 3.48 10.39 3.98
CA ILE A 72 3.01 11.77 3.98
C ILE A 72 2.06 11.96 5.16
N LEU A 73 2.39 12.89 6.04
CA LEU A 73 1.49 13.40 7.06
C LEU A 73 1.06 14.83 6.70
N LEU A 74 -0.24 15.02 6.51
CA LEU A 74 -0.84 16.35 6.34
C LEU A 74 -1.58 16.73 7.62
N LEU A 75 -1.11 17.77 8.29
CA LEU A 75 -1.74 18.35 9.47
C LEU A 75 -2.51 19.58 9.02
N SER A 76 -3.84 19.55 9.13
CA SER A 76 -4.70 20.64 8.68
C SER A 76 -5.80 20.99 9.67
N HIS A 77 -6.09 22.28 9.80
CA HIS A 77 -7.25 22.77 10.55
C HIS A 77 -8.54 22.81 9.72
N ALA A 78 -8.45 22.52 8.41
CA ALA A 78 -9.57 22.59 7.47
C ALA A 78 -10.07 21.19 7.06
N PRO A 79 -11.16 20.67 7.67
CA PRO A 79 -11.62 19.30 7.41
C PRO A 79 -12.11 19.07 5.98
N GLU A 80 -12.52 20.13 5.26
CA GLU A 80 -12.96 20.01 3.86
C GLU A 80 -11.85 19.58 2.90
N LYS A 81 -10.59 19.95 3.18
CA LYS A 81 -9.43 19.57 2.37
C LYS A 81 -9.20 18.06 2.39
N LEU A 82 -9.47 17.42 3.53
CA LEU A 82 -9.26 16.00 3.76
C LEU A 82 -10.15 15.12 2.86
N LYS A 83 -11.36 15.57 2.54
CA LYS A 83 -12.30 14.83 1.68
C LYS A 83 -11.77 14.62 0.26
N GLN A 84 -10.86 15.49 -0.19
CA GLN A 84 -10.29 15.47 -1.54
C GLN A 84 -9.05 14.57 -1.64
N LEU A 85 -8.44 14.21 -0.52
CA LEU A 85 -7.27 13.33 -0.49
C LEU A 85 -7.67 11.91 -0.90
N PRO A 86 -6.80 11.21 -1.66
CA PRO A 86 -7.04 9.82 -2.02
C PRO A 86 -6.92 8.94 -0.78
N GLY A 87 -7.70 7.86 -0.71
CA GLY A 87 -7.66 6.94 0.43
C GLY A 87 -8.82 5.96 0.40
N THR A 88 -8.58 4.74 0.86
CA THR A 88 -9.65 3.74 1.00
C THR A 88 -10.59 4.11 2.15
N ARG A 89 -11.89 3.84 1.98
CA ARG A 89 -12.93 4.10 2.98
C ARG A 89 -13.68 2.80 3.27
N CYS A 90 -13.08 1.94 4.08
CA CYS A 90 -13.57 0.58 4.32
C CYS A 90 -14.89 0.50 5.08
N ALA A 91 -15.28 1.55 5.82
CA ALA A 91 -16.53 1.60 6.58
C ALA A 91 -17.73 2.08 5.74
N SER A 92 -17.52 2.66 4.55
CA SER A 92 -18.61 3.14 3.67
C SER A 92 -18.41 2.69 2.22
N ILE A 93 -19.38 1.93 1.70
CA ILE A 93 -19.35 1.44 0.31
C ILE A 93 -19.44 2.60 -0.69
N VAL A 94 -20.27 3.61 -0.40
CA VAL A 94 -20.49 4.76 -1.28
C VAL A 94 -19.30 5.70 -1.27
N ALA A 95 -18.76 6.02 -0.09
CA ALA A 95 -17.63 6.93 0.04
C ALA A 95 -16.37 6.32 -0.60
N ASN A 96 -16.16 5.01 -0.46
CA ASN A 96 -15.04 4.32 -1.12
C ASN A 96 -15.14 4.39 -2.64
N ALA A 97 -16.33 4.13 -3.20
CA ALA A 97 -16.58 4.22 -4.64
C ALA A 97 -16.28 5.63 -5.19
N ILE A 98 -16.68 6.67 -4.45
CA ILE A 98 -16.38 8.07 -4.81
C ILE A 98 -14.87 8.34 -4.77
N SER A 99 -14.18 7.88 -3.71
CA SER A 99 -12.74 8.06 -3.56
C SER A 99 -11.96 7.43 -4.72
N LEU A 100 -12.29 6.19 -5.08
CA LEU A 100 -11.66 5.47 -6.17
C LEU A 100 -11.93 6.13 -7.54
N LEU A 101 -13.15 6.64 -7.80
CA LEU A 101 -13.43 7.40 -9.02
C LEU A 101 -12.72 8.77 -9.06
N ASN A 102 -12.60 9.43 -7.91
CA ASN A 102 -11.85 10.68 -7.81
C ASN A 102 -10.38 10.48 -8.17
N ARG A 103 -9.78 9.31 -7.89
CA ARG A 103 -8.42 8.97 -8.33
C ARG A 103 -8.25 9.08 -9.85
N TYR A 104 -9.23 8.62 -10.63
CA TYR A 104 -9.22 8.80 -12.08
C TYR A 104 -9.28 10.29 -12.47
N ARG A 105 -10.15 11.05 -11.81
CA ARG A 105 -10.31 12.50 -12.07
C ARG A 105 -8.99 13.25 -11.83
N ILE A 106 -8.35 12.99 -10.68
CA ILE A 106 -7.05 13.55 -10.30
C ILE A 106 -6.04 13.28 -11.41
N ARG A 107 -5.86 12.02 -11.83
CA ARG A 107 -4.91 11.68 -12.89
C ARG A 107 -5.24 12.32 -14.23
N SER A 108 -6.51 12.32 -14.60
CA SER A 108 -6.97 12.96 -15.83
C SER A 108 -6.69 14.45 -15.83
N ASP A 109 -6.60 15.10 -14.66
CA ASP A 109 -6.26 16.51 -14.56
C ASP A 109 -4.83 16.84 -15.00
N PHE A 110 -3.92 15.87 -14.87
CA PHE A 110 -2.51 15.99 -15.21
C PHE A 110 -2.09 15.23 -16.48
N TYR A 111 -3.05 14.79 -17.30
CA TYR A 111 -2.75 14.32 -18.66
C TYR A 111 -2.16 15.43 -19.52
N ALA A 112 -1.39 15.04 -20.55
CA ALA A 112 -0.85 15.97 -21.54
C ALA A 112 -1.96 16.84 -22.14
N GLN A 113 -1.73 18.16 -22.18
CA GLN A 113 -2.70 19.15 -22.64
C GLN A 113 -2.43 19.57 -24.10
N PRO A 114 -3.47 19.85 -24.92
CA PRO A 114 -4.90 19.71 -24.59
C PRO A 114 -5.34 18.24 -24.53
N ARG A 115 -6.32 17.93 -23.66
CA ARG A 115 -6.95 16.61 -23.61
C ARG A 115 -7.66 16.28 -24.93
N SER A 116 -7.63 15.00 -25.32
CA SER A 116 -8.43 14.53 -26.47
C SER A 116 -9.93 14.61 -26.18
N ILE A 117 -10.76 14.59 -27.23
CA ILE A 117 -12.22 14.63 -27.12
C ILE A 117 -12.73 13.45 -26.27
N GLU A 118 -12.16 12.26 -26.46
CA GLU A 118 -12.52 11.06 -25.71
C GLU A 118 -12.08 11.13 -24.24
N GLN A 119 -10.92 11.75 -23.96
CA GLN A 119 -10.47 11.99 -22.59
C GLN A 119 -11.41 12.96 -21.86
N LEU A 120 -11.87 14.02 -22.54
CA LEU A 120 -12.88 14.94 -21.99
C LEU A 120 -14.22 14.24 -21.74
N ALA A 121 -14.67 13.38 -22.67
CA ALA A 121 -15.88 12.60 -22.50
C ALA A 121 -15.80 11.66 -21.28
N LYS A 122 -14.67 10.98 -21.09
CA LYS A 122 -14.44 10.14 -19.90
C LYS A 122 -14.43 10.94 -18.61
N TYR A 123 -13.77 12.11 -18.60
CA TYR A 123 -13.76 13.00 -17.44
C TYR A 123 -15.17 13.46 -17.04
N GLN A 124 -15.99 13.84 -18.03
CA GLN A 124 -17.39 14.25 -17.81
C GLN A 124 -18.26 13.09 -17.30
N LEU A 125 -18.07 11.89 -17.86
CA LEU A 125 -18.76 10.67 -17.45
C LEU A 125 -18.41 10.31 -16.00
N THR A 126 -17.14 10.34 -15.61
CA THR A 126 -16.71 10.14 -14.22
C THR A 126 -17.30 11.20 -13.29
N THR A 127 -17.29 12.47 -13.70
CA THR A 127 -17.86 13.58 -12.90
C THR A 127 -19.35 13.40 -12.66
N THR A 128 -20.09 12.95 -13.69
CA THR A 128 -21.53 12.69 -13.59
C THR A 128 -21.81 11.50 -12.68
N CYS A 129 -21.00 10.44 -12.77
CA CYS A 129 -21.10 9.28 -11.89
C CYS A 129 -20.86 9.66 -10.42
N ILE A 130 -19.80 10.41 -10.11
CA ILE A 130 -19.52 10.90 -8.75
C ILE A 130 -20.70 11.69 -8.19
N LYS A 131 -21.29 12.61 -8.98
CA LYS A 131 -22.48 13.38 -8.56
C LYS A 131 -23.69 12.49 -8.23
N ARG A 132 -23.92 11.45 -9.02
CA ARG A 132 -24.99 10.47 -8.74
C ARG A 132 -24.72 9.69 -7.45
N LEU A 133 -23.48 9.22 -7.24
CA LEU A 133 -23.08 8.51 -6.03
C LEU A 133 -23.16 9.37 -4.77
N GLN A 134 -22.81 10.66 -4.86
CA GLN A 134 -22.93 11.59 -3.72
C GLN A 134 -24.35 11.65 -3.13
N SER A 135 -25.38 11.47 -3.95
CA SER A 135 -26.78 11.42 -3.48
C SER A 135 -27.09 10.20 -2.60
N LEU A 136 -26.29 9.13 -2.69
CA LEU A 136 -26.46 7.90 -1.90
C LEU A 136 -25.82 8.00 -0.50
N LEU A 137 -24.88 8.93 -0.26
CA LEU A 137 -24.20 9.07 1.05
C LEU A 137 -25.18 9.37 2.20
N ALA A 138 -26.23 10.15 1.94
CA ALA A 138 -27.28 10.41 2.93
C ALA A 138 -28.20 9.21 3.14
N LYS A 139 -28.45 8.41 2.10
CA LYS A 139 -29.25 7.18 2.19
C LYS A 139 -28.54 6.12 3.00
N GLU A 140 -27.23 5.93 2.77
CA GLU A 140 -26.40 4.97 3.52
C GLU A 140 -26.44 5.24 5.03
N ARG A 141 -26.28 6.51 5.43
CA ARG A 141 -26.34 6.93 6.85
C ARG A 141 -27.72 6.74 7.50
N ALA A 142 -28.79 6.66 6.70
CA ALA A 142 -30.14 6.48 7.21
C ALA A 142 -30.52 4.99 7.40
N LEU A 143 -29.69 4.06 6.93
CA LEU A 143 -29.94 2.63 7.07
C LEU A 143 -29.60 2.13 8.46
N ASN A 144 -30.49 1.32 9.02
CA ASN A 144 -30.21 0.61 10.26
C ASN A 144 -29.31 -0.61 9.98
N PRO A 145 -28.49 -1.05 10.96
CA PRO A 145 -27.63 -2.24 10.81
C PRO A 145 -28.41 -3.52 10.49
N HIS A 146 -29.65 -3.61 10.98
CA HIS A 146 -30.54 -4.75 10.81
C HIS A 146 -31.46 -4.63 9.58
N ASP A 147 -31.41 -3.52 8.84
CA ASP A 147 -32.17 -3.35 7.59
C ASP A 147 -31.40 -3.99 6.42
N TRP A 148 -31.34 -5.33 6.43
CA TRP A 148 -30.58 -6.09 5.44
C TRP A 148 -31.11 -5.89 4.01
N GLU A 149 -32.43 -5.77 3.84
CA GLU A 149 -33.04 -5.50 2.53
C GLU A 149 -32.69 -4.09 2.03
N GLY A 150 -32.74 -3.08 2.89
CA GLY A 150 -32.31 -1.72 2.58
C GLY A 150 -30.84 -1.62 2.21
N GLN A 151 -29.96 -2.35 2.91
CA GLN A 151 -28.53 -2.46 2.60
C GLN A 151 -28.26 -3.09 1.24
N GLU A 152 -28.92 -4.22 0.92
CA GLU A 152 -28.80 -4.86 -0.39
C GLU A 152 -29.34 -3.97 -1.51
N LYS A 153 -30.45 -3.25 -1.27
CA LYS A 153 -31.00 -2.29 -2.23
C LYS A 153 -30.04 -1.12 -2.48
N LEU A 154 -29.38 -0.59 -1.44
CA LEU A 154 -28.34 0.42 -1.60
C LEU A 154 -27.17 -0.09 -2.46
N ARG A 155 -26.72 -1.32 -2.22
CA ARG A 155 -25.67 -1.96 -3.02
C ARG A 155 -26.09 -2.08 -4.49
N GLN A 156 -27.34 -2.47 -4.76
CA GLN A 156 -27.89 -2.53 -6.12
C GLN A 156 -27.92 -1.14 -6.76
N ASP A 157 -28.45 -0.12 -6.08
CA ASP A 157 -28.48 1.27 -6.58
C ASP A 157 -27.07 1.77 -6.95
N LEU A 158 -26.07 1.47 -6.11
CA LEU A 158 -24.67 1.82 -6.35
C LEU A 158 -24.11 1.08 -7.56
N ILE A 159 -24.30 -0.24 -7.66
CA ILE A 159 -23.81 -1.06 -8.79
C ILE A 159 -24.44 -0.56 -10.11
N ASN A 160 -25.73 -0.26 -10.12
CA ASN A 160 -26.42 0.25 -11.31
C ASN A 160 -25.81 1.57 -11.82
N ILE A 161 -25.47 2.50 -10.90
CA ILE A 161 -24.80 3.76 -11.27
C ILE A 161 -23.40 3.49 -11.87
N LEU A 162 -22.68 2.51 -11.32
CA LEU A 162 -21.35 2.13 -11.82
C LEU A 162 -21.43 1.40 -13.17
N GLU A 163 -22.43 0.56 -13.38
CA GLU A 163 -22.68 -0.13 -14.66
C GLU A 163 -23.05 0.87 -15.75
N ASP A 164 -23.91 1.85 -15.48
CA ASP A 164 -24.21 2.95 -16.40
C ASP A 164 -22.92 3.69 -16.83
N CYS A 165 -22.02 3.95 -15.87
CA CYS A 165 -20.73 4.59 -16.10
C CYS A 165 -19.80 3.70 -16.95
N ARG A 166 -19.75 2.41 -16.64
CA ARG A 166 -18.98 1.41 -17.39
C ARG A 166 -19.47 1.27 -18.82
N ASP A 167 -20.78 1.23 -19.02
CA ASP A 167 -21.42 1.15 -20.33
C ASP A 167 -21.11 2.37 -21.20
N GLY A 168 -21.16 3.57 -20.61
CA GLY A 168 -20.74 4.78 -21.30
C GLY A 168 -19.25 4.77 -21.66
N ASN A 169 -18.38 4.29 -20.77
CA ASN A 169 -16.94 4.14 -21.08
C ASN A 169 -16.69 3.12 -22.21
N ARG A 170 -17.45 2.02 -22.26
CA ARG A 170 -17.41 1.03 -23.36
C ARG A 170 -17.80 1.65 -24.69
N LEU A 171 -18.84 2.49 -24.72
CA LEU A 171 -19.24 3.20 -25.92
C LEU A 171 -18.17 4.17 -26.42
N ILE A 172 -17.45 4.85 -25.51
CA ILE A 172 -16.29 5.70 -25.87
C ILE A 172 -15.15 4.83 -26.44
N ALA A 173 -14.94 3.63 -25.88
CA ALA A 173 -13.93 2.68 -26.33
C ALA A 173 -14.26 1.94 -27.65
N ASN A 174 -15.40 2.26 -28.29
CA ASN A 174 -15.65 1.89 -29.68
C ASN A 174 -14.82 2.73 -30.67
N ASN A 175 -14.03 3.71 -30.23
CA ASN A 175 -13.00 4.30 -31.09
C ASN A 175 -11.83 3.29 -31.24
N PRO A 176 -11.34 2.99 -32.47
CA PRO A 176 -10.26 2.02 -32.68
C PRO A 176 -8.96 2.30 -31.93
N VAL A 177 -8.71 3.57 -31.59
CA VAL A 177 -7.48 4.03 -30.94
C VAL A 177 -7.64 4.14 -29.41
N VAL A 178 -8.88 4.16 -28.90
CA VAL A 178 -9.17 4.39 -27.48
C VAL A 178 -9.60 3.10 -26.79
N SER A 179 -8.92 2.75 -25.72
CA SER A 179 -9.31 1.62 -24.86
C SER A 179 -10.20 2.07 -23.70
N GLU A 180 -10.86 1.15 -23.01
CA GLU A 180 -11.56 1.45 -21.74
C GLU A 180 -10.60 2.05 -20.69
N GLY A 181 -9.32 1.67 -20.74
CA GLY A 181 -8.21 2.29 -20.01
C GLY A 181 -8.32 2.18 -18.49
N ASP A 182 -7.62 3.08 -17.79
CA ASP A 182 -7.55 3.10 -16.33
C ASP A 182 -8.93 3.35 -15.67
N LEU A 183 -9.83 4.08 -16.35
CA LEU A 183 -11.21 4.24 -15.89
C LEU A 183 -11.96 2.90 -15.87
N GLY A 184 -11.74 2.05 -16.88
CA GLY A 184 -12.34 0.72 -16.94
C GLY A 184 -11.87 -0.19 -15.82
N SER A 185 -10.57 -0.16 -15.49
CA SER A 185 -10.03 -0.93 -14.36
C SER A 185 -10.55 -0.42 -13.02
N ILE A 186 -10.61 0.89 -12.82
CA ILE A 186 -11.15 1.49 -11.57
C ILE A 186 -12.63 1.11 -11.41
N LEU A 187 -13.45 1.23 -12.46
CA LEU A 187 -14.86 0.84 -12.40
C LEU A 187 -15.04 -0.65 -12.10
N TYR A 188 -14.18 -1.50 -12.67
CA TYR A 188 -14.17 -2.93 -12.36
C TYR A 188 -13.85 -3.18 -10.87
N ASP A 189 -12.78 -2.58 -10.37
CA ASP A 189 -12.34 -2.77 -8.97
C ASP A 189 -13.38 -2.25 -7.97
N ILE A 190 -14.07 -1.14 -8.28
CA ILE A 190 -15.17 -0.63 -7.44
C ILE A 190 -16.37 -1.58 -7.45
N CYS A 191 -16.82 -2.06 -8.61
CA CYS A 191 -17.92 -3.02 -8.69
C CYS A 191 -17.59 -4.28 -7.88
N LYS A 192 -16.37 -4.81 -8.07
CA LYS A 192 -15.91 -5.99 -7.34
C LYS A 192 -15.90 -5.75 -5.83
N PHE A 193 -15.37 -4.62 -5.38
CA PHE A 193 -15.40 -4.24 -3.97
C PHE A 193 -16.84 -4.19 -3.47
N ALA A 194 -17.75 -3.55 -4.20
CA ALA A 194 -19.16 -3.47 -3.82
C ALA A 194 -19.84 -4.84 -3.70
N HIS A 195 -19.48 -5.82 -4.53
CA HIS A 195 -20.03 -7.19 -4.44
C HIS A 195 -19.56 -7.95 -3.20
N HIS A 196 -18.36 -7.67 -2.69
CA HIS A 196 -17.76 -8.36 -1.54
C HIS A 196 -17.84 -7.55 -0.25
N TYR A 197 -18.32 -6.31 -0.32
CA TYR A 197 -18.43 -5.41 0.82
C TYR A 197 -19.41 -5.96 1.86
N GLU A 198 -18.95 -6.12 3.11
CA GLU A 198 -19.78 -6.50 4.24
C GLU A 198 -20.17 -5.25 5.04
N PHE A 199 -21.48 -5.01 5.18
CA PHE A 199 -21.98 -3.93 6.02
C PHE A 199 -21.69 -4.21 7.49
N ASN A 200 -21.41 -3.17 8.26
CA ASN A 200 -21.25 -3.31 9.70
C ASN A 200 -22.55 -3.86 10.32
N ARG A 201 -22.41 -4.90 11.15
CA ARG A 201 -23.53 -5.66 11.71
C ARG A 201 -24.16 -5.00 12.93
N VAL A 202 -23.41 -4.12 13.60
CA VAL A 202 -23.79 -3.53 14.89
C VAL A 202 -24.00 -2.03 14.79
N HIS A 203 -23.12 -1.33 14.07
CA HIS A 203 -23.11 0.14 14.00
C HIS A 203 -23.60 0.65 12.63
N PRO A 204 -24.48 1.66 12.60
CA PRO A 204 -24.82 2.34 11.34
C PRO A 204 -23.65 3.21 10.87
N VAL A 205 -23.55 3.41 9.56
CA VAL A 205 -22.49 4.24 8.97
C VAL A 205 -22.65 5.69 9.41
N SER A 206 -21.61 6.25 10.02
CA SER A 206 -21.57 7.64 10.49
C SER A 206 -21.01 8.61 9.42
N ARG A 207 -20.96 9.91 9.74
CA ARG A 207 -20.26 10.88 8.88
C ARG A 207 -18.75 10.70 8.93
N LEU A 208 -18.21 10.31 10.09
CA LEU A 208 -16.78 10.09 10.29
C LEU A 208 -16.32 8.85 9.53
N ASP A 209 -17.17 7.81 9.44
CA ASP A 209 -16.95 6.64 8.58
C ASP A 209 -16.87 6.99 7.08
N GLN A 210 -17.44 8.13 6.67
CA GLN A 210 -17.32 8.65 5.30
C GLN A 210 -16.13 9.62 5.13
N LEU A 211 -15.31 9.78 6.19
CA LEU A 211 -14.24 10.76 6.37
C LEU A 211 -14.73 12.22 6.23
N ASP A 212 -15.95 12.48 6.71
CA ASP A 212 -16.55 13.81 6.76
C ASP A 212 -16.49 14.41 8.17
N PHE A 213 -15.40 15.14 8.45
CA PHE A 213 -15.16 15.83 9.72
C PHE A 213 -15.77 17.24 9.80
N SER A 214 -16.58 17.67 8.82
CA SER A 214 -17.12 19.04 8.75
C SER A 214 -18.02 19.44 9.93
N GLN A 215 -18.59 18.45 10.64
CA GLN A 215 -19.47 18.66 11.79
C GLN A 215 -18.89 18.07 13.09
N HIS A 216 -17.61 17.72 13.10
CA HIS A 216 -16.97 17.16 14.28
C HIS A 216 -16.77 18.29 15.32
N VAL A 217 -17.39 18.15 16.49
CA VAL A 217 -17.21 19.07 17.63
C VAL A 217 -16.37 18.34 18.67
N THR A 218 -15.18 18.85 18.99
CA THR A 218 -14.38 18.33 20.10
C THR A 218 -14.89 18.90 21.42
N ASP A 219 -15.14 18.04 22.41
CA ASP A 219 -15.63 18.42 23.74
C ASP A 219 -14.63 19.25 24.56
N ASN A 220 -13.35 19.28 24.14
CA ASN A 220 -12.28 20.01 24.81
C ASN A 220 -11.68 21.13 23.94
N SER A 221 -11.49 22.28 24.61
CA SER A 221 -10.56 23.38 24.31
C SER A 221 -11.05 24.58 23.48
N GLU A 222 -10.55 25.75 23.87
CA GLU A 222 -10.71 27.07 23.23
C GLU A 222 -10.01 27.17 21.85
N LEU A 223 -9.40 26.08 21.36
CA LEU A 223 -8.59 26.00 20.14
C LEU A 223 -9.20 25.04 19.11
N PRO A 224 -9.14 25.35 17.80
CA PRO A 224 -9.66 24.47 16.76
C PRO A 224 -8.83 23.17 16.68
N PRO A 225 -9.48 22.00 16.45
CA PRO A 225 -8.76 20.73 16.30
C PRO A 225 -7.85 20.72 15.08
N CYS A 226 -6.72 20.02 15.20
CA CYS A 226 -5.79 19.77 14.10
C CYS A 226 -5.97 18.35 13.58
N TYR A 227 -6.49 18.21 12.37
CA TYR A 227 -6.70 16.90 11.75
C TYR A 227 -5.42 16.39 11.12
N VAL A 228 -5.03 15.16 11.45
CA VAL A 228 -3.83 14.49 10.94
C VAL A 228 -4.24 13.41 9.95
N TRP A 229 -3.95 13.65 8.66
CA TRP A 229 -4.10 12.63 7.62
C TRP A 229 -2.78 11.92 7.38
N ASP A 230 -2.78 10.60 7.56
CA ASP A 230 -1.62 9.74 7.37
C ASP A 230 -1.75 8.84 6.12
N SER A 231 -0.82 8.97 5.19
CA SER A 231 -0.79 8.15 3.99
C SER A 231 -0.65 6.65 4.29
N GLU A 232 0.08 6.26 5.34
CA GLU A 232 0.26 4.85 5.66
C GLU A 232 -1.08 4.18 5.99
N LEU A 233 -1.95 4.88 6.71
CA LEU A 233 -3.29 4.41 7.05
C LEU A 233 -4.20 4.32 5.81
N HIS A 234 -4.19 5.35 4.95
CA HIS A 234 -5.20 5.52 3.90
C HIS A 234 -4.84 4.90 2.55
N ILE A 235 -3.56 4.93 2.19
CA ILE A 235 -3.05 4.50 0.86
C ILE A 235 -1.92 3.46 0.96
N GLY A 236 -1.36 3.22 2.15
CA GLY A 236 -0.24 2.30 2.36
C GLY A 236 1.01 2.71 1.58
N ASN A 237 1.64 1.74 0.92
CA ASN A 237 2.90 1.94 0.16
C ASN A 237 2.68 2.07 -1.37
N ASP A 238 1.48 2.42 -1.85
CA ASP A 238 1.22 2.60 -3.28
C ASP A 238 1.86 3.91 -3.79
N GLU A 239 3.01 3.80 -4.46
CA GLU A 239 3.74 4.92 -5.08
C GLU A 239 2.83 5.79 -5.96
N ALA A 240 1.99 5.17 -6.77
CA ALA A 240 1.13 5.89 -7.67
C ALA A 240 0.00 6.63 -6.92
N ALA A 241 -0.39 6.17 -5.73
CA ALA A 241 -1.30 6.89 -4.84
C ALA A 241 -0.60 8.02 -4.08
N ILE A 242 0.68 7.86 -3.71
CA ILE A 242 1.50 8.91 -3.09
C ILE A 242 1.67 10.09 -4.06
N GLU A 243 2.00 9.83 -5.33
CA GLU A 243 2.06 10.89 -6.35
C GLU A 243 0.70 11.57 -6.56
N ASP A 244 -0.40 10.80 -6.56
CA ASP A 244 -1.76 11.36 -6.65
C ASP A 244 -2.07 12.27 -5.44
N THR A 245 -1.62 11.91 -4.24
CA THR A 245 -1.72 12.74 -3.03
C THR A 245 -0.92 14.03 -3.16
N LEU A 246 0.34 13.97 -3.63
CA LEU A 246 1.16 15.17 -3.86
C LEU A 246 0.51 16.12 -4.87
N ARG A 247 -0.09 15.58 -5.94
CA ARG A 247 -0.87 16.37 -6.92
C ARG A 247 -2.04 17.10 -6.28
N VAL A 248 -2.82 16.42 -5.44
CA VAL A 248 -3.95 17.01 -4.72
C VAL A 248 -3.47 18.08 -3.74
N ILE A 249 -2.40 17.83 -2.98
CA ILE A 249 -1.80 18.82 -2.07
C ILE A 249 -1.34 20.06 -2.84
N CYS A 250 -0.70 19.88 -4.00
CA CYS A 250 -0.31 21.01 -4.85
C CYS A 250 -1.53 21.85 -5.28
N GLN A 251 -2.64 21.22 -5.66
CA GLN A 251 -3.88 21.92 -6.02
C GLN A 251 -4.53 22.62 -4.81
N LEU A 252 -4.60 21.96 -3.65
CA LEU A 252 -5.25 22.47 -2.45
C LEU A 252 -4.56 23.72 -1.87
N TYR A 253 -3.24 23.79 -1.97
CA TYR A 253 -2.43 24.89 -1.42
C TYR A 253 -1.87 25.84 -2.49
N GLY A 254 -2.20 25.63 -3.77
CA GLY A 254 -1.72 26.48 -4.87
C GLY A 254 -0.22 26.37 -5.13
N LEU A 255 0.38 25.21 -4.87
CA LEU A 255 1.79 24.94 -5.18
C LEU A 255 1.96 24.73 -6.69
N GLU A 256 3.11 25.10 -7.24
CA GLU A 256 3.43 24.84 -8.63
C GLU A 256 3.56 23.33 -8.88
N ALA A 257 2.84 22.80 -9.87
CA ALA A 257 2.88 21.37 -10.17
C ALA A 257 4.26 20.98 -10.70
N GLY A 258 4.87 19.96 -10.09
CA GLY A 258 6.18 19.47 -10.52
C GLY A 258 6.17 18.92 -11.95
N SER A 259 7.30 19.05 -12.64
CA SER A 259 7.55 18.44 -13.95
C SER A 259 7.37 16.92 -13.93
N GLN A 260 7.76 16.25 -12.83
CA GLN A 260 7.58 14.80 -12.65
C GLN A 260 6.13 14.41 -12.37
N LEU A 261 5.34 15.31 -11.76
CA LEU A 261 3.94 15.08 -11.40
C LEU A 261 2.96 15.42 -12.53
N SER A 262 3.42 16.19 -13.54
CA SER A 262 2.64 16.64 -14.70
C SER A 262 2.91 15.78 -15.95
N ASN A 263 2.05 15.91 -16.98
CA ASN A 263 2.15 15.19 -18.25
C ASN A 263 2.13 13.66 -18.13
N ILE A 264 1.20 13.13 -17.33
CA ILE A 264 1.02 11.69 -17.18
C ILE A 264 0.68 11.08 -18.54
N PRO A 265 1.44 10.07 -19.01
CA PRO A 265 1.15 9.41 -20.27
C PRO A 265 -0.12 8.58 -20.17
N ALA A 266 -1.19 9.01 -20.86
CA ALA A 266 -2.44 8.25 -20.94
C ALA A 266 -2.31 6.94 -21.77
N ASN A 267 -1.30 6.85 -22.64
CA ASN A 267 -1.06 5.69 -23.50
C ASN A 267 -0.20 4.63 -22.78
N ARG A 268 -0.63 3.35 -22.84
CA ARG A 268 0.08 2.19 -22.26
C ARG A 268 1.51 2.04 -22.75
N PHE A 269 1.75 2.13 -24.06
CA PHE A 269 3.11 2.02 -24.61
C PHE A 269 4.01 3.18 -24.18
N LYS A 270 3.42 4.36 -24.01
CA LYS A 270 4.17 5.52 -23.50
C LYS A 270 4.52 5.34 -22.02
N ARG A 271 3.63 4.74 -21.21
CA ARG A 271 3.95 4.34 -19.82
C ARG A 271 5.12 3.38 -19.74
N VAL A 272 5.10 2.32 -20.57
CA VAL A 272 6.20 1.34 -20.65
C VAL A 272 7.51 2.01 -21.09
N GLN A 273 7.44 2.88 -22.11
CA GLN A 273 8.62 3.65 -22.55
C GLN A 273 9.19 4.50 -21.40
N VAL A 274 8.33 5.23 -20.69
CA VAL A 274 8.74 6.06 -19.55
C VAL A 274 9.34 5.20 -18.45
N PHE A 275 8.71 4.06 -18.13
CA PHE A 275 9.24 3.09 -17.17
C PHE A 275 10.64 2.60 -17.55
N PHE A 276 10.86 2.09 -18.77
CA PHE A 276 12.19 1.65 -19.19
C PHE A 276 13.20 2.78 -19.27
N SER A 277 12.78 4.00 -19.61
CA SER A 277 13.68 5.16 -19.58
C SER A 277 14.09 5.52 -18.16
N LYS A 278 13.16 5.50 -17.19
CA LYS A 278 13.44 5.70 -15.76
C LYS A 278 14.33 4.59 -15.23
N LEU A 279 14.01 3.33 -15.55
CA LEU A 279 14.82 2.16 -15.17
C LEU A 279 16.23 2.27 -15.74
N TRP A 280 16.37 2.63 -17.01
CA TRP A 280 17.68 2.84 -17.64
C TRP A 280 18.46 3.97 -16.98
N GLN A 281 17.82 5.11 -16.70
CA GLN A 281 18.44 6.23 -15.99
C GLN A 281 18.86 5.82 -14.58
N ASN A 282 18.01 5.12 -13.83
CA ASN A 282 18.32 4.59 -12.50
C ASN A 282 19.49 3.59 -12.55
N CYS A 283 19.51 2.69 -13.55
CA CYS A 283 20.62 1.77 -13.76
C CYS A 283 21.90 2.52 -14.11
N GLN A 284 21.82 3.55 -14.96
CA GLN A 284 22.96 4.38 -15.31
C GLN A 284 23.49 5.15 -14.11
N ASP A 285 22.61 5.70 -13.27
CA ASP A 285 22.97 6.39 -12.03
C ASP A 285 23.58 5.41 -11.02
N LEU A 286 23.05 4.20 -10.89
CA LEU A 286 23.65 3.13 -10.09
C LEU A 286 25.03 2.75 -10.61
N VAL A 287 25.20 2.55 -11.92
CA VAL A 287 26.50 2.21 -12.53
C VAL A 287 27.49 3.33 -12.34
N ASN A 288 27.09 4.59 -12.58
CA ASN A 288 27.91 5.78 -12.35
C ASN A 288 28.30 5.89 -10.87
N HIS A 289 27.37 5.61 -9.98
CA HIS A 289 27.61 5.60 -8.54
C HIS A 289 28.62 4.51 -8.16
N LEU A 290 28.44 3.27 -8.62
CA LEU A 290 29.35 2.15 -8.36
C LEU A 290 30.75 2.39 -8.94
N ALA A 291 30.83 3.04 -10.10
CA ALA A 291 32.07 3.41 -10.77
C ALA A 291 32.76 4.64 -10.17
N SER A 292 32.07 5.45 -9.37
CA SER A 292 32.64 6.66 -8.77
C SER A 292 33.76 6.30 -7.77
N PRO A 293 34.97 6.88 -7.90
CA PRO A 293 36.04 6.69 -6.93
C PRO A 293 35.75 7.40 -5.60
N LYS A 294 34.89 8.42 -5.62
CA LYS A 294 34.42 9.14 -4.42
C LYS A 294 32.99 8.72 -4.13
N LYS A 295 32.85 7.72 -3.27
CA LYS A 295 31.54 7.29 -2.77
C LYS A 295 31.16 8.19 -1.58
N PRO A 296 29.89 8.58 -1.42
CA PRO A 296 29.44 9.22 -0.20
C PRO A 296 29.75 8.30 0.99
N GLU A 297 30.21 8.90 2.09
CA GLU A 297 30.57 8.13 3.27
C GLU A 297 29.29 7.68 3.99
N HIS A 298 29.05 6.38 3.96
CA HIS A 298 28.03 5.74 4.79
C HIS A 298 28.56 5.60 6.20
N ALA A 299 28.13 6.49 7.09
CA ALA A 299 28.42 6.41 8.50
C ALA A 299 27.18 5.94 9.24
N SER A 300 27.08 4.63 9.45
CA SER A 300 26.18 4.05 10.44
C SER A 300 26.94 3.87 11.75
N GLU A 301 26.42 4.48 12.82
CA GLU A 301 26.96 4.31 14.17
C GLU A 301 26.06 3.28 14.87
N THR A 302 26.58 2.06 15.07
CA THR A 302 25.86 0.99 15.78
C THR A 302 26.42 0.86 17.20
N ILE A 303 25.57 1.15 18.19
CA ILE A 303 25.90 0.99 19.61
C ILE A 303 25.18 -0.25 20.10
N ILE A 304 25.93 -1.27 20.51
CA ILE A 304 25.39 -2.47 21.14
C ILE A 304 25.39 -2.24 22.65
N GLN A 305 24.20 -2.19 23.24
CA GLN A 305 24.02 -2.03 24.68
C GLN A 305 24.08 -3.39 25.39
N THR A 306 24.48 -3.38 26.68
CA THR A 306 24.67 -4.59 27.51
C THR A 306 23.41 -5.45 27.70
N GLY A 307 22.22 -4.92 27.39
CA GLY A 307 20.94 -5.64 27.42
C GLY A 307 20.57 -6.42 26.15
N GLY A 308 21.33 -6.25 25.05
CA GLY A 308 21.04 -6.88 23.76
C GLY A 308 20.37 -5.96 22.73
N ILE A 309 20.08 -4.69 23.06
CA ILE A 309 19.67 -3.67 22.08
C ILE A 309 20.86 -3.23 21.23
N SER A 310 20.68 -3.19 19.92
CA SER A 310 21.53 -2.46 18.99
C SER A 310 20.81 -1.22 18.50
N ILE A 311 21.42 -0.05 18.72
CA ILE A 311 20.93 1.23 18.20
C ILE A 311 21.79 1.58 17.00
N THR A 312 21.18 1.63 15.82
CA THR A 312 21.83 2.00 14.56
C THR A 312 21.36 3.39 14.15
N LYS A 313 22.20 4.41 14.38
CA LYS A 313 21.98 5.76 13.85
C LYS A 313 22.57 5.84 12.45
N ILE A 314 21.71 5.98 11.45
CA ILE A 314 22.10 6.20 10.06
C ILE A 314 22.19 7.71 9.86
N LYS A 315 23.36 8.22 9.48
CA LYS A 315 23.51 9.63 9.12
C LYS A 315 23.13 9.80 7.65
N PRO A 316 22.45 10.91 7.27
CA PRO A 316 22.01 11.10 5.91
C PRO A 316 23.23 11.17 4.98
N TYR A 317 23.20 10.39 3.89
CA TYR A 317 24.23 10.41 2.85
C TYR A 317 24.13 11.67 1.97
N TYR A 318 23.11 12.50 2.20
CA TYR A 318 22.78 13.67 1.41
C TYR A 318 22.74 14.96 2.24
N HIS A 319 22.84 16.09 1.54
CA HIS A 319 22.65 17.43 2.07
C HIS A 319 21.65 18.20 1.21
N LEU A 320 20.63 18.77 1.84
CA LEU A 320 19.60 19.58 1.17
C LEU A 320 20.11 21.02 1.03
N LYS A 321 19.98 21.60 -0.16
CA LYS A 321 20.36 23.00 -0.43
C LYS A 321 19.18 23.71 -1.09
N GLY A 322 18.80 24.89 -0.59
CA GLY A 322 17.70 25.69 -1.13
C GLY A 322 17.45 26.96 -0.30
N LEU A 323 16.43 27.75 -0.67
CA LEU A 323 15.98 28.90 0.12
C LEU A 323 15.32 28.40 1.41
N GLN A 324 15.78 28.85 2.58
CA GLN A 324 15.21 28.44 3.87
C GLN A 324 13.75 28.89 4.00
N GLN A 325 12.86 27.99 4.43
CA GLN A 325 11.46 28.33 4.70
C GLN A 325 11.29 29.05 6.04
N ASN A 326 11.84 30.26 6.13
CA ASN A 326 11.76 31.11 7.32
C ASN A 326 10.73 32.23 7.12
N GLY A 327 10.23 32.79 8.22
CA GLY A 327 9.38 33.98 8.16
C GLY A 327 10.22 35.23 7.90
N TYR A 328 10.17 35.76 6.69
CA TYR A 328 10.88 36.97 6.29
C TYR A 328 10.04 38.21 6.60
N PRO A 329 10.63 39.31 7.12
CA PRO A 329 9.89 40.53 7.42
C PRO A 329 9.40 41.27 6.16
N ASP A 330 10.08 41.12 5.03
CA ASP A 330 9.69 41.70 3.76
C ASP A 330 10.15 40.83 2.56
N LEU A 331 9.55 41.06 1.38
CA LEU A 331 9.92 40.31 0.17
C LEU A 331 11.37 40.59 -0.27
N ASN A 332 11.90 41.80 0.00
CA ASN A 332 13.28 42.14 -0.32
C ASN A 332 14.29 41.28 0.45
N THR A 333 14.07 41.03 1.75
CA THR A 333 14.96 40.17 2.55
C THR A 333 14.90 38.72 2.11
N MET A 334 13.71 38.23 1.71
CA MET A 334 13.56 36.90 1.13
C MET A 334 14.35 36.74 -0.18
N VAL A 335 14.20 37.68 -1.13
CA VAL A 335 14.93 37.64 -2.39
C VAL A 335 16.44 37.85 -2.19
N LYS A 336 16.85 38.66 -1.21
CA LYS A 336 18.26 38.82 -0.83
C LYS A 336 18.85 37.51 -0.31
N ALA A 337 18.10 36.72 0.46
CA ALA A 337 18.56 35.42 0.96
C ALA A 337 18.83 34.44 -0.18
N LEU A 338 18.07 34.53 -1.27
CA LEU A 338 18.24 33.71 -2.47
C LEU A 338 19.39 34.20 -3.37
N THR A 339 19.38 35.49 -3.75
CA THR A 339 20.24 36.06 -4.80
C THR A 339 21.55 36.64 -4.28
N LYS A 340 21.64 36.89 -2.96
CA LYS A 340 22.69 37.69 -2.29
C LYS A 340 22.80 39.14 -2.79
N ALA A 341 21.96 39.56 -3.73
CA ALA A 341 21.93 40.90 -4.33
C ALA A 341 20.75 41.73 -3.81
N ARG A 342 20.85 43.06 -3.93
CA ARG A 342 19.79 44.01 -3.54
C ARG A 342 19.32 44.79 -4.77
N TYR A 343 18.33 44.26 -5.46
CA TYR A 343 17.64 44.94 -6.55
C TYR A 343 16.21 45.29 -6.14
N LEU A 344 15.70 46.43 -6.61
CA LEU A 344 14.33 46.88 -6.33
C LEU A 344 13.30 46.02 -7.05
N PRO A 345 12.12 45.79 -6.46
CA PRO A 345 11.03 45.06 -7.11
C PRO A 345 10.52 45.79 -8.35
N LEU A 346 10.25 45.01 -9.40
CA LEU A 346 9.41 45.41 -10.53
C LEU A 346 8.02 44.79 -10.34
N GLU A 347 6.99 45.35 -10.96
CA GLU A 347 5.61 44.81 -10.92
C GLU A 347 5.16 44.43 -12.34
N ALA A 348 4.43 43.32 -12.46
CA ALA A 348 3.82 42.87 -13.71
C ALA A 348 2.47 42.19 -13.43
N GLU A 349 1.54 42.22 -14.39
CA GLU A 349 0.22 41.60 -14.21
C GLU A 349 0.23 40.11 -14.57
N THR A 350 1.14 39.68 -15.45
CA THR A 350 1.21 38.29 -15.94
C THR A 350 2.62 37.71 -15.89
N ALA A 351 2.73 36.39 -15.76
CA ALA A 351 4.01 35.69 -15.75
C ALA A 351 4.80 35.87 -17.06
N GLU A 352 4.12 35.94 -18.21
CA GLU A 352 4.75 36.18 -19.51
C GLU A 352 5.38 37.58 -19.59
N GLU A 353 4.69 38.59 -19.05
CA GLU A 353 5.21 39.95 -18.94
C GLU A 353 6.40 40.03 -17.99
N ALA A 354 6.34 39.37 -16.83
CA ALA A 354 7.46 39.28 -15.90
C ALA A 354 8.71 38.65 -16.53
N ILE A 355 8.55 37.55 -17.30
CA ILE A 355 9.65 36.90 -18.01
C ILE A 355 10.25 37.83 -19.07
N ARG A 356 9.41 38.57 -19.82
CA ARG A 356 9.89 39.57 -20.79
C ARG A 356 10.70 40.69 -20.13
N LEU A 357 10.23 41.21 -18.99
CA LEU A 357 10.92 42.27 -18.23
C LEU A 357 12.26 41.79 -17.63
N LEU A 358 12.33 40.55 -17.17
CA LEU A 358 13.55 39.96 -16.61
C LEU A 358 14.55 39.48 -17.67
N GLY A 359 14.08 39.16 -18.87
CA GLY A 359 14.91 38.63 -19.97
C GLY A 359 16.07 39.56 -20.36
N THR A 360 15.90 40.87 -20.23
CA THR A 360 16.94 41.88 -20.54
C THR A 360 17.71 42.38 -19.31
N ARG A 361 17.43 41.86 -18.11
CA ARG A 361 18.02 42.30 -16.83
C ARG A 361 19.08 41.33 -16.34
N ALA A 362 19.99 41.79 -15.47
CA ALA A 362 21.02 40.95 -14.87
C ALA A 362 20.44 39.94 -13.84
N ASP A 363 21.18 38.88 -13.55
CA ASP A 363 20.84 37.93 -12.49
C ASP A 363 20.68 38.65 -11.13
N GLY A 364 19.68 38.21 -10.37
CA GLY A 364 19.25 38.81 -9.11
C GLY A 364 18.08 39.79 -9.23
N ASN A 365 17.74 40.26 -10.43
CA ASN A 365 16.53 41.06 -10.64
C ASN A 365 15.28 40.19 -10.48
N TRP A 366 14.19 40.81 -10.00
CA TRP A 366 12.96 40.11 -9.67
C TRP A 366 11.72 40.97 -9.91
N VAL A 367 10.60 40.30 -10.18
CA VAL A 367 9.30 40.90 -10.45
C VAL A 367 8.28 40.31 -9.48
N LYS A 368 7.48 41.17 -8.86
CA LYS A 368 6.30 40.80 -8.08
C LYS A 368 5.11 40.63 -9.01
N LEU A 369 4.42 39.51 -8.88
CA LEU A 369 3.19 39.18 -9.58
C LEU A 369 2.00 39.27 -8.61
N PRO A 370 0.76 39.41 -9.12
CA PRO A 370 -0.44 39.26 -8.30
C PRO A 370 -0.56 37.83 -7.73
N HIS A 371 -1.38 37.65 -6.68
CA HIS A 371 -1.65 36.36 -6.01
C HIS A 371 -0.45 35.75 -5.26
N ASN A 372 0.37 36.58 -4.61
CA ASN A 372 1.53 36.15 -3.80
C ASN A 372 2.55 35.30 -4.56
N GLN A 373 2.90 35.74 -5.77
CA GLN A 373 3.90 35.11 -6.62
C GLN A 373 5.02 36.11 -6.94
N LEU A 374 6.24 35.61 -7.13
CA LEU A 374 7.36 36.40 -7.62
C LEU A 374 8.20 35.59 -8.60
N VAL A 375 8.82 36.27 -9.55
CA VAL A 375 9.75 35.68 -10.51
C VAL A 375 11.12 36.31 -10.31
N VAL A 376 12.15 35.48 -10.16
CA VAL A 376 13.54 35.91 -9.96
C VAL A 376 14.40 35.31 -11.06
N ARG A 377 15.29 36.13 -11.63
CA ARG A 377 16.33 35.62 -12.52
C ARG A 377 17.54 35.17 -11.70
N LEU A 378 17.90 33.89 -11.75
CA LEU A 378 19.04 33.33 -11.03
C LEU A 378 19.80 32.36 -11.95
N HIS A 379 21.12 32.54 -12.10
CA HIS A 379 21.95 31.68 -12.95
C HIS A 379 21.46 31.59 -14.40
N ASN A 380 20.97 32.70 -14.98
CA ASN A 380 20.27 32.75 -16.27
C ASN A 380 18.98 31.93 -16.39
N GLU A 381 18.44 31.40 -15.30
CA GLU A 381 17.14 30.74 -15.24
C GLU A 381 16.09 31.65 -14.59
N MET A 382 14.83 31.49 -14.98
CA MET A 382 13.70 32.21 -14.39
C MET A 382 13.03 31.31 -13.36
N LEU A 383 13.19 31.65 -12.08
CA LEU A 383 12.62 30.93 -10.96
C LEU A 383 11.34 31.61 -10.49
N LYS A 384 10.24 30.87 -10.49
CA LYS A 384 8.96 31.31 -9.95
C LYS A 384 8.82 30.82 -8.50
N ILE A 385 8.61 31.74 -7.55
CA ILE A 385 8.44 31.42 -6.12
C ILE A 385 7.05 31.87 -5.70
N ASN A 386 6.25 30.93 -5.20
CA ASN A 386 5.00 31.24 -4.51
C ASN A 386 5.30 31.46 -3.02
N TYR A 387 4.54 32.34 -2.35
CA TYR A 387 4.69 32.59 -0.93
C TYR A 387 3.32 32.80 -0.26
N PHE A 388 3.28 32.73 1.06
CA PHE A 388 2.12 33.13 1.84
C PHE A 388 2.54 34.05 2.98
N GLU A 389 1.58 34.83 3.47
CA GLU A 389 1.75 35.74 4.60
C GLU A 389 1.08 35.16 5.84
N SER A 390 1.78 35.14 6.97
CA SER A 390 1.25 34.75 8.28
C SER A 390 1.85 35.63 9.34
N SER A 391 1.03 36.23 10.21
CA SER A 391 1.46 37.14 11.28
C SER A 391 2.37 38.29 10.81
N GLY A 392 2.17 38.79 9.59
CA GLY A 392 3.00 39.86 8.99
C GLY A 392 4.38 39.42 8.49
N LEU A 393 4.65 38.11 8.43
CA LEU A 393 5.87 37.52 7.87
C LEU A 393 5.56 36.77 6.56
N TYR A 394 6.54 36.78 5.65
CA TYR A 394 6.47 36.14 4.34
C TYR A 394 7.21 34.79 4.35
N TYR A 395 6.52 33.71 3.97
CA TYR A 395 7.07 32.36 3.91
C TYR A 395 7.08 31.85 2.47
N PRO A 396 8.22 31.40 1.92
CA PRO A 396 8.26 30.78 0.60
C PRO A 396 7.58 29.40 0.64
N LEU A 397 6.89 29.04 -0.45
CA LEU A 397 6.24 27.73 -0.61
C LEU A 397 7.10 26.80 -1.46
N PRO A 398 7.16 25.50 -1.12
CA PRO A 398 7.85 24.52 -1.95
C PRO A 398 7.14 24.32 -3.29
N THR A 399 7.88 23.81 -4.27
CA THR A 399 7.31 23.36 -5.54
C THR A 399 6.98 21.87 -5.52
N GLY A 400 6.15 21.42 -6.46
CA GLY A 400 5.89 19.99 -6.63
C GLY A 400 7.15 19.19 -7.01
N ASP A 401 8.14 19.81 -7.64
CA ASP A 401 9.45 19.19 -7.93
C ASP A 401 10.31 19.03 -6.66
N ASP A 402 10.20 19.95 -5.69
CA ASP A 402 10.85 19.79 -4.38
C ASP A 402 10.26 18.57 -3.65
N LEU A 403 8.92 18.49 -3.61
CA LEU A 403 8.21 17.39 -2.94
C LEU A 403 8.48 16.03 -3.62
N SER A 404 8.53 15.99 -4.95
CA SER A 404 8.82 14.75 -5.67
C SER A 404 10.27 14.32 -5.49
N SER A 405 11.23 15.25 -5.53
CA SER A 405 12.65 14.97 -5.26
C SER A 405 12.86 14.40 -3.85
N LEU A 406 12.18 14.96 -2.85
CA LEU A 406 12.19 14.43 -1.47
C LEU A 406 11.56 13.04 -1.39
N SER A 407 10.47 12.80 -2.14
CA SER A 407 9.83 11.48 -2.21
C SER A 407 10.74 10.40 -2.83
N GLU A 408 11.63 10.77 -3.75
CA GLU A 408 12.58 9.87 -4.40
C GLU A 408 13.79 9.52 -3.50
N LEU A 409 14.05 10.28 -2.43
CA LEU A 409 15.19 10.04 -1.53
C LEU A 409 15.15 8.68 -0.83
N ALA A 410 13.95 8.21 -0.49
CA ALA A 410 13.73 6.89 0.09
C ALA A 410 14.10 5.74 -0.87
N LYS A 411 14.12 6.02 -2.19
CA LYS A 411 14.41 5.05 -3.25
C LYS A 411 15.89 4.99 -3.64
N GLY A 412 16.72 5.86 -3.06
CA GLY A 412 18.12 5.98 -3.43
C GLY A 412 18.86 4.63 -3.32
N PRO A 413 19.69 4.25 -4.30
CA PRO A 413 20.40 2.95 -4.32
C PRO A 413 21.34 2.76 -3.13
N LEU A 414 21.69 3.88 -2.49
CA LEU A 414 22.55 3.97 -1.33
C LEU A 414 21.94 3.33 -0.07
N PHE A 415 20.63 3.14 -0.04
CA PHE A 415 19.92 2.60 1.10
C PHE A 415 19.65 1.09 1.00
N LEU A 416 19.83 0.49 -0.19
CA LEU A 416 19.46 -0.90 -0.46
C LEU A 416 20.22 -1.94 0.41
N PRO A 417 21.56 -1.89 0.56
CA PRO A 417 22.27 -2.89 1.37
C PRO A 417 21.93 -2.81 2.86
N GLU A 418 21.76 -1.59 3.39
CA GLU A 418 21.39 -1.36 4.77
C GLU A 418 19.96 -1.82 5.03
N ARG A 419 19.01 -1.49 4.14
CA ARG A 419 17.62 -1.96 4.20
C ARG A 419 17.53 -3.49 4.19
N ILE A 420 18.22 -4.16 3.26
CA ILE A 420 18.28 -5.63 3.21
C ILE A 420 18.83 -6.19 4.53
N SER A 421 19.92 -5.61 5.06
CA SER A 421 20.50 -6.04 6.33
C SER A 421 19.53 -5.85 7.50
N LEU A 422 18.82 -4.72 7.56
CA LEU A 422 17.84 -4.41 8.60
C LEU A 422 16.61 -5.33 8.52
N GLN A 423 16.06 -5.55 7.33
CA GLN A 423 14.94 -6.46 7.10
C GLN A 423 15.31 -7.91 7.49
N PHE A 424 16.51 -8.37 7.13
CA PHE A 424 16.97 -9.72 7.50
C PHE A 424 17.22 -9.86 9.01
N LYS A 425 17.84 -8.86 9.66
CA LYS A 425 18.02 -8.84 11.11
C LYS A 425 16.68 -8.82 11.86
N ALA A 426 15.72 -8.03 11.37
CA ALA A 426 14.37 -7.97 11.92
C ALA A 426 13.62 -9.29 11.74
N PHE A 427 13.74 -9.95 10.59
CA PHE A 427 13.18 -11.28 10.38
C PHE A 427 13.74 -12.29 11.38
N LEU A 428 15.07 -12.36 11.53
CA LEU A 428 15.71 -13.28 12.46
C LEU A 428 15.38 -12.99 13.93
N SER A 429 15.22 -11.71 14.32
CA SER A 429 14.87 -11.36 15.71
C SER A 429 13.43 -11.76 16.07
N ARG A 430 12.51 -11.81 15.09
CA ARG A 430 11.10 -12.17 15.30
C ARG A 430 10.84 -13.67 15.41
N VAL A 431 11.67 -14.53 14.81
CA VAL A 431 11.46 -15.99 14.80
C VAL A 431 11.39 -16.59 16.23
N PRO A 432 12.32 -16.32 17.16
CA PRO A 432 12.22 -16.85 18.52
C PRO A 432 11.01 -16.31 19.28
N ALA A 433 10.71 -15.01 19.13
CA ALA A 433 9.60 -14.35 19.78
C ALA A 433 8.25 -14.94 19.36
N PHE A 434 8.10 -15.32 18.08
CA PHE A 434 6.92 -16.02 17.59
C PHE A 434 6.65 -17.33 18.33
N PHE A 435 7.66 -18.19 18.51
CA PHE A 435 7.47 -19.48 19.20
C PHE A 435 7.16 -19.31 20.68
N ILE A 436 7.79 -18.34 21.34
CA ILE A 436 7.52 -18.00 22.74
C ILE A 436 6.08 -17.50 22.89
N TYR A 437 5.66 -16.58 22.01
CA TYR A 437 4.29 -16.06 22.01
C TYR A 437 3.26 -17.15 21.73
N LEU A 438 3.50 -18.01 20.73
CA LEU A 438 2.62 -19.13 20.41
C LEU A 438 2.44 -20.06 21.63
N TYR A 439 3.54 -20.39 22.30
CA TYR A 439 3.51 -21.24 23.49
C TYR A 439 2.75 -20.59 24.65
N ASN A 440 3.06 -19.33 24.98
CA ASN A 440 2.41 -18.60 26.07
C ASN A 440 0.92 -18.39 25.78
N SER A 441 0.56 -17.95 24.57
CA SER A 441 -0.83 -17.76 24.17
C SER A 441 -1.64 -19.06 24.24
N LEU A 442 -1.04 -20.21 23.90
CA LEU A 442 -1.69 -21.51 24.07
C LEU A 442 -1.78 -21.91 25.55
N LYS A 443 -0.72 -21.70 26.33
CA LYS A 443 -0.70 -21.99 27.76
C LYS A 443 -1.78 -21.20 28.51
N ASP A 444 -1.91 -19.91 28.25
CA ASP A 444 -2.88 -19.03 28.90
C ASP A 444 -4.30 -19.33 28.41
N TYR A 445 -4.47 -19.56 27.11
CA TYR A 445 -5.77 -19.97 26.57
C TYR A 445 -6.25 -21.30 27.21
N ILE A 446 -5.35 -22.26 27.43
CA ILE A 446 -5.68 -23.52 28.09
C ILE A 446 -5.92 -23.32 29.60
N GLY A 447 -4.99 -22.63 30.28
CA GLY A 447 -4.93 -22.54 31.73
C GLY A 447 -5.88 -21.52 32.36
N ASN A 448 -6.18 -20.43 31.66
CA ASN A 448 -7.07 -19.37 32.13
C ASN A 448 -8.38 -19.41 31.36
N ASP A 449 -8.39 -19.22 30.04
CA ASP A 449 -9.65 -19.05 29.30
C ASP A 449 -10.51 -20.32 29.30
N LEU A 450 -9.96 -21.44 28.84
CA LEU A 450 -10.68 -22.70 28.76
C LEU A 450 -11.01 -23.27 30.14
N TYR A 451 -10.08 -23.18 31.10
CA TYR A 451 -10.27 -23.64 32.47
C TYR A 451 -11.32 -22.80 33.21
N ASN A 452 -11.25 -21.47 33.15
CA ASN A 452 -12.23 -20.59 33.78
C ASN A 452 -13.59 -20.72 33.09
N ASP A 453 -13.63 -20.83 31.77
CA ASP A 453 -14.88 -21.08 31.03
C ASP A 453 -15.51 -22.42 31.42
N PHE A 454 -14.70 -23.45 31.70
CA PHE A 454 -15.17 -24.73 32.22
C PHE A 454 -15.69 -24.64 33.67
N ASN A 455 -14.92 -24.02 34.57
CA ASN A 455 -15.30 -23.84 35.96
C ASN A 455 -16.52 -22.93 36.13
N ASN A 456 -16.61 -21.85 35.34
CA ASN A 456 -17.76 -20.97 35.31
C ASN A 456 -19.01 -21.71 34.85
N HIS A 457 -18.88 -22.62 33.87
CA HIS A 457 -20.00 -23.47 33.46
C HIS A 457 -20.48 -24.40 34.59
N ILE A 458 -19.55 -25.03 35.31
CA ILE A 458 -19.86 -25.91 36.45
C ILE A 458 -20.54 -25.09 37.57
N ASN A 459 -19.98 -23.94 37.93
CA ASN A 459 -20.42 -23.14 39.07
C ASN A 459 -21.59 -22.19 38.76
N ALA A 460 -22.00 -22.05 37.49
CA ALA A 460 -23.11 -21.18 37.10
C ALA A 460 -24.41 -21.58 37.83
N GLY A 461 -24.99 -20.67 38.62
CA GLY A 461 -26.22 -20.94 39.39
C GLY A 461 -26.01 -21.54 40.78
N HIS A 462 -24.76 -21.72 41.21
CA HIS A 462 -24.38 -22.03 42.59
C HIS A 462 -23.85 -20.77 43.30
N PRO A 463 -24.02 -20.63 44.62
CA PRO A 463 -23.41 -19.54 45.37
C PRO A 463 -21.88 -19.66 45.26
N GLN A 464 -21.25 -18.68 44.62
CA GLN A 464 -19.80 -18.64 44.51
C GLN A 464 -19.20 -18.48 45.90
N PRO A 465 -18.15 -19.23 46.27
CA PRO A 465 -17.36 -18.87 47.44
C PRO A 465 -16.81 -17.45 47.21
N GLU A 466 -16.89 -16.60 48.24
CA GLU A 466 -16.15 -15.34 48.25
C GLU A 466 -14.67 -15.70 48.03
N GLU A 467 -14.09 -15.27 46.92
CA GLU A 467 -12.67 -15.42 46.67
C GLU A 467 -11.95 -14.71 47.82
N SER A 468 -11.26 -15.49 48.64
CA SER A 468 -10.29 -14.94 49.57
C SER A 468 -9.23 -14.23 48.75
N ASP A 469 -9.05 -12.92 49.00
CA ASP A 469 -7.92 -12.13 48.55
C ASP A 469 -6.61 -12.80 48.97
N THR A 470 -6.13 -13.74 48.16
CA THR A 470 -4.75 -14.20 48.22
C THR A 470 -3.94 -13.15 47.46
N GLU A 471 -3.50 -12.14 48.21
CA GLU A 471 -2.26 -11.41 47.94
C GLU A 471 -1.10 -12.43 47.97
N ASP A 472 -0.91 -13.17 46.88
CA ASP A 472 0.36 -13.83 46.60
C ASP A 472 1.04 -13.04 45.49
N GLY A 473 2.06 -12.28 45.89
CA GLY A 473 2.99 -11.56 45.02
C GLY A 473 3.86 -12.51 44.18
N GLY A 474 3.22 -13.25 43.28
CA GLY A 474 3.86 -13.82 42.10
C GLY A 474 3.78 -12.79 40.98
N GLU A 475 4.92 -12.27 40.55
CA GLU A 475 5.03 -11.42 39.37
C GLU A 475 4.21 -11.99 38.20
N ASP A 476 3.28 -11.19 37.67
CA ASP A 476 2.54 -11.41 36.42
C ASP A 476 3.49 -11.42 35.22
N LEU A 477 4.33 -12.45 35.14
CA LEU A 477 5.31 -12.66 34.07
C LEU A 477 4.74 -13.47 32.88
N GLY A 478 3.43 -13.78 32.89
CA GLY A 478 2.80 -14.67 31.90
C GLY A 478 1.97 -14.00 30.80
N ASN A 479 1.25 -12.92 31.11
CA ASN A 479 0.12 -12.45 30.30
C ASN A 479 0.47 -11.30 29.34
N LYS A 480 1.37 -11.51 28.38
CA LYS A 480 1.72 -10.43 27.45
C LYS A 480 1.68 -10.91 26.01
N THR A 481 0.72 -10.39 25.23
CA THR A 481 0.71 -10.45 23.76
C THR A 481 2.05 -10.02 23.18
N PHE A 482 2.42 -10.39 21.93
CA PHE A 482 3.68 -9.90 21.35
C PHE A 482 3.78 -8.36 21.41
N THR A 483 2.65 -7.69 21.17
CA THR A 483 2.47 -6.24 21.33
C THR A 483 2.67 -5.82 22.78
N GLU A 484 2.07 -6.50 23.77
CA GLU A 484 2.31 -6.21 25.21
C GLU A 484 3.72 -6.59 25.69
N HIS A 485 4.37 -7.62 25.13
CA HIS A 485 5.74 -8.00 25.46
C HIS A 485 6.70 -6.97 24.87
N PHE A 486 6.45 -6.52 23.65
CA PHE A 486 7.12 -5.38 23.05
C PHE A 486 6.88 -4.11 23.86
N HIS A 487 5.63 -3.80 24.23
CA HIS A 487 5.26 -2.63 25.03
C HIS A 487 5.88 -2.67 26.41
N THR A 488 5.93 -3.83 27.06
CA THR A 488 6.50 -3.95 28.40
C THR A 488 8.02 -4.01 28.39
N THR A 489 8.62 -4.57 27.35
CA THR A 489 10.06 -4.45 27.09
C THR A 489 10.41 -2.98 26.84
N LEU A 490 9.63 -2.28 26.01
CA LEU A 490 9.79 -0.85 25.75
C LEU A 490 9.54 -0.02 27.03
N GLN A 491 8.52 -0.35 27.81
CA GLN A 491 8.17 0.29 29.09
C GLN A 491 9.27 0.08 30.12
N GLU A 492 9.84 -1.12 30.22
CA GLU A 492 10.97 -1.41 31.11
C GLU A 492 12.22 -0.62 30.68
N ILE A 493 12.48 -0.51 29.37
CA ILE A 493 13.56 0.33 28.84
C ILE A 493 13.31 1.81 29.18
N LEU A 494 12.08 2.32 28.98
CA LEU A 494 11.70 3.71 29.25
C LEU A 494 11.74 4.04 30.74
N ARG A 495 11.30 3.12 31.60
CA ARG A 495 11.34 3.24 33.07
C ARG A 495 12.78 3.22 33.59
N ASN A 496 13.62 2.31 33.09
CA ASN A 496 15.05 2.25 33.44
C ASN A 496 15.82 3.53 33.02
N ARG A 497 15.25 4.34 32.13
CA ARG A 497 15.80 5.63 31.67
C ARG A 497 15.15 6.86 32.31
N GLY A 498 14.17 6.68 33.21
CA GLY A 498 13.54 7.76 33.98
C GLY A 498 12.49 8.58 33.21
N LEU A 499 11.94 8.04 32.11
CA LEU A 499 10.91 8.71 31.29
C LEU A 499 9.49 8.45 31.75
N LEU A 500 9.27 7.26 32.28
CA LEU A 500 8.05 6.89 32.97
C LEU A 500 8.34 7.06 34.46
N SER A 501 7.44 7.69 35.20
CA SER A 501 7.47 7.57 36.67
C SER A 501 7.42 6.09 37.05
N ASN A 502 7.96 5.71 38.22
CA ASN A 502 8.11 4.31 38.63
C ASN A 502 6.84 3.45 38.48
N ASP A 503 5.66 4.09 38.44
CA ASP A 503 4.34 3.47 38.35
C ASP A 503 3.55 3.80 37.06
N GLN A 504 4.10 4.54 36.08
CA GLN A 504 3.35 4.94 34.86
C GLN A 504 3.48 3.91 33.72
N THR A 505 2.36 3.55 33.10
CA THR A 505 2.32 2.64 31.95
C THR A 505 2.56 3.35 30.61
N LEU A 506 3.00 2.63 29.57
CA LEU A 506 3.19 3.23 28.24
C LEU A 506 1.85 3.74 27.68
N GLU A 507 0.78 3.02 27.99
CA GLU A 507 -0.60 3.36 27.66
C GLU A 507 -1.01 4.67 28.35
N GLU A 508 -0.71 4.85 29.64
CA GLU A 508 -0.97 6.09 30.38
C GLU A 508 -0.15 7.27 29.85
N PHE A 509 1.09 7.03 29.45
CA PHE A 509 1.93 8.04 28.81
C PHE A 509 1.33 8.49 27.48
N ILE A 510 0.95 7.55 26.61
CA ILE A 510 0.29 7.84 25.32
C ILE A 510 -1.04 8.56 25.54
N GLU A 511 -1.86 8.12 26.50
CA GLU A 511 -3.12 8.82 26.83
C GLU A 511 -2.89 10.24 27.32
N THR A 512 -1.86 10.46 28.13
CA THR A 512 -1.49 11.81 28.60
C THR A 512 -1.08 12.67 27.41
N GLN A 513 -0.25 12.14 26.50
CA GLN A 513 0.16 12.85 25.29
C GLN A 513 -1.01 13.17 24.36
N ILE A 514 -1.95 12.24 24.18
CA ILE A 514 -3.15 12.46 23.36
C ILE A 514 -4.02 13.54 24.00
N ARG A 515 -4.27 13.48 25.31
CA ARG A 515 -5.09 14.46 26.03
C ARG A 515 -4.47 15.87 26.05
N GLU A 516 -3.14 15.96 26.11
CA GLU A 516 -2.40 17.22 26.03
C GLU A 516 -2.36 17.80 24.61
N SER A 517 -2.58 16.96 23.58
CA SER A 517 -2.50 17.35 22.18
C SER A 517 -3.87 17.61 21.54
N ASN A 518 -3.99 18.66 20.73
CA ASN A 518 -5.23 18.95 19.98
C ASN A 518 -5.30 18.22 18.62
N TYR A 519 -4.62 17.07 18.49
CA TYR A 519 -4.59 16.31 17.24
C TYR A 519 -5.75 15.31 17.17
N VAL A 520 -6.42 15.27 16.02
CA VAL A 520 -7.46 14.27 15.71
C VAL A 520 -6.97 13.44 14.52
N ILE A 521 -6.80 12.14 14.70
CA ILE A 521 -6.37 11.26 13.61
C ILE A 521 -7.55 11.06 12.64
N VAL A 522 -7.31 11.33 11.36
CA VAL A 522 -8.33 11.20 10.32
C VAL A 522 -8.52 9.72 10.01
N ARG A 523 -9.56 9.12 10.55
CA ARG A 523 -9.95 7.73 10.31
C ARG A 523 -11.44 7.50 10.52
N GLU A 524 -11.89 6.34 10.08
CA GLU A 524 -13.27 5.91 10.25
C GLU A 524 -13.54 5.67 11.75
N GLU A 525 -14.76 5.96 12.19
CA GLU A 525 -15.15 5.82 13.60
C GLU A 525 -15.32 4.35 13.96
N HIS A 526 -15.93 3.58 13.07
CA HIS A 526 -16.15 2.15 13.25
C HIS A 526 -15.19 1.34 12.38
N PRO A 527 -14.48 0.34 12.93
CA PRO A 527 -13.71 -0.58 12.12
C PRO A 527 -14.64 -1.41 11.22
N PRO A 528 -14.11 -2.01 10.12
CA PRO A 528 -14.87 -2.97 9.35
C PRO A 528 -15.31 -4.13 10.24
N SER A 529 -16.50 -4.66 9.97
CA SER A 529 -17.02 -5.82 10.70
C SER A 529 -16.00 -6.98 10.63
N PRO A 530 -15.72 -7.66 11.75
CA PRO A 530 -14.92 -8.88 11.73
C PRO A 530 -15.60 -9.94 10.88
N GLN A 531 -14.84 -10.96 10.46
CA GLN A 531 -15.38 -12.07 9.68
C GLN A 531 -16.50 -12.77 10.46
N ALA A 532 -17.58 -13.13 9.77
CA ALA A 532 -18.73 -13.77 10.41
C ALA A 532 -18.34 -15.13 11.06
N TYR A 533 -17.48 -15.90 10.40
CA TYR A 533 -17.12 -17.26 10.83
C TYR A 533 -15.61 -17.45 10.94
N ASP A 534 -15.18 -18.00 12.08
CA ASP A 534 -13.77 -18.33 12.34
C ASP A 534 -13.42 -19.80 12.10
N ASP A 535 -14.40 -20.63 11.73
CA ASP A 535 -14.17 -22.06 11.53
C ASP A 535 -13.31 -22.35 10.30
N PRO A 536 -12.56 -23.46 10.32
CA PRO A 536 -11.63 -23.80 9.24
C PRO A 536 -12.32 -24.05 7.89
N LEU A 537 -13.61 -24.41 7.86
CA LEU A 537 -14.32 -24.71 6.60
C LEU A 537 -14.69 -23.42 5.85
N HIS A 538 -15.26 -22.43 6.53
CA HIS A 538 -15.53 -21.11 5.92
C HIS A 538 -14.24 -20.41 5.52
N ARG A 539 -13.18 -20.52 6.33
CA ARG A 539 -11.86 -19.99 5.98
C ARG A 539 -11.24 -20.72 4.78
N ALA A 540 -11.29 -22.05 4.72
CA ALA A 540 -10.82 -22.81 3.55
C ALA A 540 -11.61 -22.44 2.27
N LEU A 541 -12.93 -22.28 2.39
CA LEU A 541 -13.77 -21.79 1.30
C LEU A 541 -13.32 -20.39 0.87
N SER A 542 -13.11 -19.47 1.79
CA SER A 542 -12.59 -18.11 1.50
C SER A 542 -11.26 -18.15 0.76
N VAL A 543 -10.32 -19.00 1.17
CA VAL A 543 -9.03 -19.19 0.47
C VAL A 543 -9.22 -19.72 -0.95
N ALA A 544 -10.09 -20.73 -1.13
CA ALA A 544 -10.42 -21.28 -2.44
C ALA A 544 -11.09 -20.24 -3.35
N ARG A 545 -12.02 -19.45 -2.81
CA ARG A 545 -12.67 -18.34 -3.52
C ARG A 545 -11.68 -17.25 -3.89
N HIS A 546 -10.74 -16.91 -3.02
CA HIS A 546 -9.68 -15.96 -3.34
C HIS A 546 -8.78 -16.48 -4.47
N LEU A 547 -8.48 -17.80 -4.52
CA LEU A 547 -7.73 -18.38 -5.63
C LEU A 547 -8.53 -18.30 -6.93
N ALA A 548 -9.80 -18.71 -6.91
CA ALA A 548 -10.68 -18.61 -8.07
C ALA A 548 -10.86 -17.16 -8.54
N ALA A 549 -11.00 -16.22 -7.60
CA ALA A 549 -11.14 -14.79 -7.86
C ALA A 549 -9.93 -14.23 -8.64
N PHE A 550 -8.72 -14.70 -8.39
CA PHE A 550 -7.55 -14.29 -9.19
C PHE A 550 -7.74 -14.65 -10.68
N PHE A 551 -8.22 -15.86 -10.98
CA PHE A 551 -8.49 -16.28 -12.35
C PHE A 551 -9.63 -15.49 -13.00
N VAL A 552 -10.69 -15.25 -12.23
CA VAL A 552 -11.85 -14.46 -12.67
C VAL A 552 -11.42 -13.01 -12.93
N ASP A 553 -10.69 -12.39 -12.00
CA ASP A 553 -10.26 -10.99 -12.08
C ASP A 553 -9.38 -10.71 -13.27
N ALA A 554 -8.37 -11.56 -13.49
CA ALA A 554 -7.46 -11.36 -14.61
C ALA A 554 -8.21 -11.46 -15.96
N SER A 555 -9.27 -12.27 -15.99
CA SER A 555 -10.10 -12.49 -17.17
C SER A 555 -11.19 -11.41 -17.37
N GLU A 556 -11.81 -10.91 -16.30
CA GLU A 556 -12.88 -9.91 -16.34
C GLU A 556 -12.38 -8.48 -16.57
N ARG A 557 -11.17 -8.15 -16.07
CA ARG A 557 -10.54 -6.84 -16.31
C ARG A 557 -10.35 -6.57 -17.80
N HIS A 558 -10.04 -7.60 -18.56
CA HIS A 558 -9.84 -7.54 -20.01
C HIS A 558 -10.61 -8.67 -20.70
N PRO A 559 -11.91 -8.48 -20.98
CA PRO A 559 -12.78 -9.58 -21.44
C PRO A 559 -12.30 -10.28 -22.72
N ILE A 560 -11.66 -9.55 -23.64
CA ILE A 560 -11.09 -10.13 -24.88
C ILE A 560 -9.96 -11.10 -24.54
N THR A 561 -8.99 -10.68 -23.71
CA THR A 561 -7.86 -11.53 -23.33
C THR A 561 -8.30 -12.63 -22.37
N GLY A 562 -9.26 -12.37 -21.49
CA GLY A 562 -9.90 -13.37 -20.63
C GLY A 562 -10.61 -14.47 -21.43
N THR A 563 -11.32 -14.10 -22.50
CA THR A 563 -11.97 -15.08 -23.39
C THR A 563 -10.93 -15.95 -24.11
N LEU A 564 -9.85 -15.33 -24.60
CA LEU A 564 -8.73 -16.05 -25.21
C LEU A 564 -8.02 -16.96 -24.18
N ALA A 565 -7.83 -16.49 -22.95
CA ALA A 565 -7.21 -17.26 -21.88
C ALA A 565 -8.08 -18.44 -21.45
N ALA A 566 -9.40 -18.27 -21.37
CA ALA A 566 -10.33 -19.36 -21.12
C ALA A 566 -10.31 -20.39 -22.26
N ALA A 567 -10.31 -19.95 -23.52
CA ALA A 567 -10.16 -20.84 -24.67
C ALA A 567 -8.82 -21.59 -24.66
N ALA A 568 -7.73 -20.91 -24.30
CA ALA A 568 -6.40 -21.51 -24.17
C ALA A 568 -6.32 -22.50 -22.99
N TYR A 569 -6.98 -22.21 -21.88
CA TYR A 569 -7.13 -23.10 -20.73
C TYR A 569 -7.86 -24.39 -21.14
N PHE A 570 -9.04 -24.28 -21.78
CA PHE A 570 -9.79 -25.43 -22.28
C PHE A 570 -9.03 -26.21 -23.34
N TYR A 571 -8.29 -25.53 -24.21
CA TYR A 571 -7.44 -26.17 -25.19
C TYR A 571 -6.31 -26.97 -24.50
N GLY A 572 -5.59 -26.38 -23.53
CA GLY A 572 -4.52 -27.06 -22.78
C GLY A 572 -5.03 -28.28 -22.01
N ALA A 573 -6.13 -28.12 -21.27
CA ALA A 573 -6.76 -29.23 -20.56
C ALA A 573 -7.30 -30.30 -21.52
N GLY A 574 -7.98 -29.88 -22.59
CA GLY A 574 -8.57 -30.77 -23.59
C GLY A 574 -7.55 -31.54 -24.42
N ALA A 575 -6.38 -30.96 -24.66
CA ALA A 575 -5.27 -31.62 -25.37
C ALA A 575 -4.74 -32.83 -24.60
N ILE A 576 -4.85 -32.84 -23.26
CA ILE A 576 -4.36 -33.92 -22.40
C ILE A 576 -5.50 -34.86 -22.00
N ILE A 577 -6.62 -34.33 -21.51
CA ILE A 577 -7.76 -35.11 -20.99
C ILE A 577 -8.53 -35.79 -22.12
N ALA A 578 -8.78 -35.09 -23.23
CA ALA A 578 -9.68 -35.56 -24.28
C ALA A 578 -9.20 -35.18 -25.71
N PRO A 579 -7.98 -35.58 -26.12
CA PRO A 579 -7.37 -35.15 -27.38
C PRO A 579 -8.22 -35.50 -28.60
N LYS A 580 -8.87 -36.68 -28.63
CA LYS A 580 -9.72 -37.10 -29.76
C LYS A 580 -10.95 -36.19 -29.93
N VAL A 581 -11.56 -35.76 -28.83
CA VAL A 581 -12.72 -34.86 -28.85
C VAL A 581 -12.27 -33.48 -29.32
N LEU A 582 -11.18 -32.95 -28.78
CA LEU A 582 -10.61 -31.68 -29.19
C LEU A 582 -10.24 -31.66 -30.68
N THR A 583 -9.55 -32.69 -31.17
CA THR A 583 -9.22 -32.83 -32.61
C THR A 583 -10.47 -32.83 -33.48
N SER A 584 -11.56 -33.50 -33.05
CA SER A 584 -12.80 -33.52 -33.82
C SER A 584 -13.48 -32.14 -33.89
N ILE A 585 -13.41 -31.35 -32.82
CA ILE A 585 -13.94 -29.99 -32.76
C ILE A 585 -13.10 -29.07 -33.64
N LEU A 586 -11.77 -29.12 -33.50
CA LEU A 586 -10.85 -28.27 -34.26
C LEU A 586 -10.86 -28.59 -35.76
N ALA A 587 -11.04 -29.86 -36.14
CA ALA A 587 -11.19 -30.27 -37.54
C ALA A 587 -12.45 -29.70 -38.16
N LYS A 588 -13.57 -29.67 -37.43
CA LYS A 588 -14.82 -29.03 -37.86
C LYS A 588 -14.68 -27.51 -38.02
N LEU A 589 -13.79 -26.89 -37.24
CA LEU A 589 -13.48 -25.46 -37.31
C LEU A 589 -12.35 -25.13 -38.32
N HIS A 590 -11.82 -26.12 -39.03
CA HIS A 590 -10.68 -25.98 -39.96
C HIS A 590 -9.40 -25.41 -39.32
N LEU A 591 -9.19 -25.63 -38.01
CA LEU A 591 -8.04 -25.12 -37.24
C LEU A 591 -6.88 -26.13 -37.20
N ASN A 592 -6.38 -26.52 -38.38
CA ASN A 592 -5.35 -27.55 -38.53
C ASN A 592 -4.05 -27.24 -37.78
N GLY A 593 -3.71 -25.96 -37.59
CA GLY A 593 -2.54 -25.54 -36.80
C GLY A 593 -2.67 -25.87 -35.31
N LEU A 594 -3.86 -25.74 -34.73
CA LEU A 594 -4.12 -26.14 -33.34
C LEU A 594 -4.15 -27.66 -33.18
N ILE A 595 -4.56 -28.41 -34.21
CA ILE A 595 -4.46 -29.89 -34.19
C ILE A 595 -3.00 -30.33 -34.10
N ALA A 596 -2.11 -29.71 -34.89
CA ALA A 596 -0.68 -29.99 -34.83
C ALA A 596 -0.04 -29.62 -33.48
N GLY A 597 -0.64 -28.67 -32.75
CA GLY A 597 -0.20 -28.24 -31.43
C GLY A 597 -0.51 -29.23 -30.30
N ILE A 598 -1.43 -30.19 -30.46
CA ILE A 598 -1.84 -31.11 -29.39
C ILE A 598 -0.67 -31.97 -28.88
N GLY A 599 0.14 -32.54 -29.79
CA GLY A 599 1.31 -33.34 -29.43
C GLY A 599 2.33 -32.56 -28.59
N PRO A 600 2.80 -31.39 -29.08
CA PRO A 600 3.66 -30.50 -28.29
C PRO A 600 3.06 -30.08 -26.93
N THR A 601 1.75 -29.84 -26.84
CA THR A 601 1.09 -29.54 -25.56
C THR A 601 1.15 -30.73 -24.58
N GLN A 602 0.98 -31.96 -25.06
CA GLN A 602 1.10 -33.16 -24.24
C GLN A 602 2.54 -33.37 -23.77
N ASP A 603 3.53 -33.18 -24.66
CA ASP A 603 4.94 -33.29 -24.32
C ASP A 603 5.35 -32.21 -23.30
N PHE A 604 4.81 -31.00 -23.45
CA PHE A 604 4.99 -29.91 -22.49
C PHE A 604 4.36 -30.23 -21.13
N GLY A 605 3.14 -30.80 -21.10
CA GLY A 605 2.50 -31.28 -19.88
C GLY A 605 3.37 -32.32 -19.14
N ARG A 606 3.84 -33.34 -19.87
CA ARG A 606 4.74 -34.40 -19.34
C ARG A 606 6.08 -33.87 -18.83
N TRP A 607 6.58 -32.77 -19.40
CA TRP A 607 7.79 -32.12 -18.93
C TRP A 607 7.58 -31.41 -17.58
N MET A 608 6.37 -30.90 -17.32
CA MET A 608 6.05 -30.19 -16.09
C MET A 608 5.58 -31.09 -14.94
N SER A 609 4.94 -32.23 -15.24
CA SER A 609 4.39 -33.15 -14.24
C SER A 609 4.22 -34.56 -14.80
N HIS A 610 3.88 -35.53 -13.95
CA HIS A 610 3.81 -36.95 -14.33
C HIS A 610 2.42 -37.59 -14.23
N GLY A 611 1.40 -36.89 -13.73
CA GLY A 611 0.02 -37.37 -13.65
C GLY A 611 -0.89 -36.75 -14.71
N MET A 612 -1.85 -37.49 -15.26
CA MET A 612 -2.73 -36.97 -16.35
C MET A 612 -3.51 -35.70 -15.96
N LEU A 613 -3.98 -35.61 -14.72
CA LEU A 613 -4.73 -34.47 -14.22
C LEU A 613 -3.80 -33.29 -13.89
N SER A 614 -2.62 -33.56 -13.31
CA SER A 614 -1.60 -32.55 -13.06
C SER A 614 -0.98 -32.01 -14.36
N GLU A 615 -0.77 -32.86 -15.36
CA GLU A 615 -0.31 -32.48 -16.70
C GLU A 615 -1.32 -31.55 -17.36
N ALA A 616 -2.60 -31.93 -17.33
CA ALA A 616 -3.70 -31.14 -17.87
C ALA A 616 -3.80 -29.78 -17.18
N LEU A 617 -3.76 -29.76 -15.85
CA LEU A 617 -3.87 -28.55 -15.05
C LEU A 617 -2.65 -27.64 -15.23
N SER A 618 -1.45 -28.20 -15.33
CA SER A 618 -0.20 -27.44 -15.56
C SER A 618 -0.18 -26.82 -16.95
N ALA A 619 -0.53 -27.58 -18.00
CA ALA A 619 -0.62 -27.06 -19.37
C ALA A 619 -1.71 -26.00 -19.49
N ALA A 620 -2.92 -26.26 -18.94
CA ALA A 620 -4.03 -25.32 -18.96
C ALA A 620 -3.70 -24.02 -18.23
N THR A 621 -3.13 -24.11 -17.03
CA THR A 621 -2.72 -22.95 -16.23
C THR A 621 -1.61 -22.17 -16.93
N THR A 622 -0.63 -22.84 -17.53
CA THR A 622 0.47 -22.18 -18.23
C THR A 622 -0.01 -21.44 -19.48
N TYR A 623 -0.93 -22.03 -20.25
CA TYR A 623 -1.51 -21.38 -21.42
C TYR A 623 -2.41 -20.21 -21.04
N TRP A 624 -3.21 -20.35 -19.99
CA TRP A 624 -3.99 -19.26 -19.42
C TRP A 624 -3.10 -18.10 -18.95
N GLN A 625 -2.06 -18.42 -18.15
CA GLN A 625 -1.07 -17.45 -17.69
C GLN A 625 -0.38 -16.77 -18.88
N GLY A 626 0.08 -17.53 -19.87
CA GLY A 626 0.71 -16.99 -21.07
C GLY A 626 -0.19 -15.99 -21.81
N MET A 627 -1.49 -16.28 -21.95
CA MET A 627 -2.45 -15.37 -22.60
C MET A 627 -2.71 -14.10 -21.78
N ILE A 628 -2.81 -14.20 -20.46
CA ILE A 628 -3.04 -13.04 -19.59
C ILE A 628 -1.79 -12.18 -19.46
N LEU A 629 -0.62 -12.81 -19.31
CA LEU A 629 0.66 -12.13 -19.30
C LEU A 629 0.90 -11.39 -20.62
N ALA A 630 0.54 -11.99 -21.77
CA ALA A 630 0.61 -11.29 -23.04
C ALA A 630 -0.39 -10.12 -23.12
N GLY A 631 -1.59 -10.28 -22.55
CA GLY A 631 -2.66 -9.28 -22.54
C GLY A 631 -2.43 -8.07 -21.64
N ASN A 632 -1.62 -8.23 -20.58
CA ASN A 632 -1.30 -7.19 -19.61
C ASN A 632 0.21 -7.12 -19.33
N PHE A 633 1.00 -7.33 -20.39
CA PHE A 633 2.45 -7.48 -20.30
C PHE A 633 3.12 -6.25 -19.67
N ASP A 634 2.60 -5.06 -19.94
CA ASP A 634 3.07 -3.80 -19.38
C ASP A 634 2.94 -3.78 -17.86
N GLN A 635 1.73 -4.02 -17.34
CA GLN A 635 1.51 -4.00 -15.90
C GLN A 635 2.26 -5.14 -15.20
N PHE A 636 2.24 -6.35 -15.77
CA PHE A 636 2.96 -7.49 -15.20
C PHE A 636 4.46 -7.24 -15.14
N LEU A 637 5.08 -6.77 -16.24
CA LEU A 637 6.51 -6.55 -16.30
C LEU A 637 6.95 -5.43 -15.36
N ILE A 638 6.19 -4.32 -15.32
CA ILE A 638 6.45 -3.20 -14.39
C ILE A 638 6.36 -3.71 -12.95
N GLN A 639 5.24 -4.34 -12.56
CA GLN A 639 5.04 -4.81 -11.18
C GLN A 639 6.04 -5.89 -10.78
N ALA A 640 6.36 -6.83 -11.66
CA ALA A 640 7.33 -7.89 -11.35
C ALA A 640 8.74 -7.34 -11.13
N ILE A 641 9.17 -6.37 -11.95
CA ILE A 641 10.47 -5.71 -11.80
C ILE A 641 10.46 -4.84 -10.54
N ASP A 642 9.38 -4.09 -10.28
CA ASP A 642 9.26 -3.23 -9.10
C ASP A 642 9.27 -4.05 -7.80
N ILE A 643 8.51 -5.15 -7.72
CA ILE A 643 8.53 -6.07 -6.56
C ILE A 643 9.94 -6.63 -6.31
N LEU A 644 10.62 -7.07 -7.38
CA LEU A 644 11.98 -7.61 -7.27
C LEU A 644 12.99 -6.54 -6.83
N LYS A 645 12.81 -5.30 -7.28
CA LYS A 645 13.68 -4.15 -6.98
C LYS A 645 13.45 -3.63 -5.56
N ASP A 646 12.20 -3.55 -5.14
CA ASP A 646 11.80 -2.82 -3.95
C ASP A 646 11.95 -3.68 -2.69
N ASP A 647 11.56 -4.95 -2.74
CA ASP A 647 11.64 -5.88 -1.60
C ASP A 647 12.35 -7.21 -1.94
N PRO A 648 13.59 -7.18 -2.45
CA PRO A 648 14.30 -8.39 -2.90
C PRO A 648 14.49 -9.42 -1.78
N ALA A 649 14.66 -8.95 -0.53
CA ALA A 649 14.85 -9.82 0.62
C ALA A 649 13.56 -10.56 1.01
N GLU A 650 12.43 -9.86 1.04
CA GLU A 650 11.13 -10.46 1.34
C GLU A 650 10.71 -11.46 0.27
N VAL A 651 10.87 -11.11 -1.01
CA VAL A 651 10.59 -12.01 -2.12
C VAL A 651 11.43 -13.29 -2.01
N ALA A 652 12.73 -13.16 -1.68
CA ALA A 652 13.60 -14.32 -1.46
C ALA A 652 13.16 -15.18 -0.27
N ILE A 653 12.75 -14.57 0.84
CA ILE A 653 12.22 -15.27 2.02
C ILE A 653 10.94 -16.03 1.66
N VAL A 654 9.97 -15.37 1.02
CA VAL A 654 8.69 -15.96 0.61
C VAL A 654 8.89 -17.12 -0.36
N ILE A 655 9.74 -16.97 -1.39
CA ILE A 655 10.03 -18.04 -2.36
C ILE A 655 10.70 -19.23 -1.66
N SER A 656 11.63 -18.97 -0.74
CA SER A 656 12.32 -20.02 0.01
C SER A 656 11.34 -20.80 0.90
N LEU A 657 10.44 -20.09 1.60
CA LEU A 657 9.37 -20.69 2.40
C LEU A 657 8.39 -21.48 1.53
N ALA A 658 8.02 -20.94 0.36
CA ALA A 658 7.12 -21.59 -0.57
C ALA A 658 7.69 -22.91 -1.08
N ILE A 659 8.95 -22.93 -1.52
CA ILE A 659 9.61 -24.16 -1.97
C ILE A 659 9.68 -25.19 -0.84
N ALA A 660 10.08 -24.76 0.37
CA ALA A 660 10.19 -25.64 1.53
C ALA A 660 8.83 -26.26 1.93
N MET A 661 7.75 -25.46 1.91
CA MET A 661 6.40 -25.92 2.24
C MET A 661 5.80 -26.81 1.15
N GLY A 662 5.95 -26.45 -0.12
CA GLY A 662 5.51 -27.28 -1.23
C GLY A 662 6.18 -28.65 -1.23
N TRP A 663 7.49 -28.68 -0.93
CA TRP A 663 8.23 -29.93 -0.72
C TRP A 663 7.70 -30.74 0.47
N SER A 664 7.43 -30.08 1.60
CA SER A 664 6.87 -30.72 2.80
C SER A 664 5.49 -31.33 2.55
N LEU A 665 4.59 -30.61 1.87
CA LEU A 665 3.26 -31.10 1.49
C LEU A 665 3.35 -32.35 0.61
N CYS A 666 4.22 -32.34 -0.40
CA CYS A 666 4.42 -33.52 -1.24
C CYS A 666 4.92 -34.71 -0.42
N LYS A 667 5.82 -34.51 0.56
CA LYS A 667 6.24 -35.60 1.45
C LYS A 667 5.13 -36.12 2.38
N ILE A 668 4.20 -35.28 2.80
CA ILE A 668 3.09 -35.66 3.68
C ILE A 668 2.01 -36.43 2.91
N PHE A 669 1.78 -36.10 1.64
CA PHE A 669 0.78 -36.73 0.78
C PHE A 669 1.43 -37.49 -0.38
N PRO A 670 1.68 -38.82 -0.24
CA PRO A 670 2.35 -39.62 -1.26
C PRO A 670 1.66 -39.57 -2.63
N SER A 671 0.32 -39.50 -2.66
CA SER A 671 -0.45 -39.34 -3.89
C SER A 671 -0.14 -38.03 -4.63
N LEU A 672 0.11 -36.95 -3.89
CA LEU A 672 0.51 -35.66 -4.45
C LEU A 672 1.96 -35.71 -4.96
N GLN A 673 2.85 -36.43 -4.27
CA GLN A 673 4.23 -36.65 -4.70
C GLN A 673 4.30 -37.46 -6.01
N GLU A 674 3.47 -38.49 -6.15
CA GLU A 674 3.37 -39.28 -7.38
C GLU A 674 2.84 -38.44 -8.56
N GLU A 675 1.86 -37.55 -8.32
CA GLU A 675 1.32 -36.67 -9.37
C GLU A 675 2.28 -35.54 -9.79
N MET A 676 3.10 -35.04 -8.86
CA MET A 676 3.99 -33.90 -9.07
C MET A 676 5.40 -34.32 -9.55
N GLY A 677 5.86 -35.53 -9.23
CA GLY A 677 7.19 -36.03 -9.58
C GLY A 677 8.29 -35.63 -8.59
N GLU A 678 9.50 -36.20 -8.74
CA GLU A 678 10.58 -36.03 -7.76
C GLU A 678 11.23 -34.63 -7.79
N PHE A 679 11.25 -33.91 -8.93
CA PHE A 679 11.96 -32.63 -9.07
C PHE A 679 11.31 -31.54 -9.94
N PRO A 680 10.21 -30.88 -9.51
CA PRO A 680 9.78 -29.63 -10.10
C PRO A 680 9.76 -28.51 -9.06
N TYR A 681 10.89 -27.82 -8.88
CA TYR A 681 11.01 -26.67 -7.98
C TYR A 681 9.94 -25.59 -8.23
N ILE A 682 9.53 -25.45 -9.50
CA ILE A 682 8.46 -24.53 -9.91
C ILE A 682 7.09 -24.99 -9.36
N ASN A 683 6.80 -26.30 -9.39
CA ASN A 683 5.54 -26.83 -8.85
C ASN A 683 5.54 -26.76 -7.32
N TYR A 684 6.67 -27.01 -6.66
CA TYR A 684 6.78 -26.82 -5.20
C TYR A 684 6.61 -25.36 -4.79
N ALA A 685 7.26 -24.43 -5.50
CA ALA A 685 7.06 -23.00 -5.28
C ALA A 685 5.61 -22.60 -5.51
N PHE A 686 4.94 -23.11 -6.54
CA PHE A 686 3.53 -22.82 -6.81
C PHE A 686 2.59 -23.37 -5.73
N LEU A 687 2.77 -24.64 -5.33
CA LEU A 687 1.98 -25.29 -4.27
C LEU A 687 2.16 -24.57 -2.93
N GLY A 688 3.39 -24.17 -2.60
CA GLY A 688 3.70 -23.52 -1.33
C GLY A 688 3.63 -22.00 -1.35
N ALA A 689 3.41 -21.32 -2.48
CA ALA A 689 3.48 -19.86 -2.60
C ALA A 689 2.63 -19.13 -1.56
N LYS A 690 1.35 -19.49 -1.46
CA LYS A 690 0.43 -18.90 -0.47
C LYS A 690 0.79 -19.26 0.97
N GLN A 691 1.31 -20.46 1.20
CA GLN A 691 1.76 -20.88 2.55
C GLN A 691 3.03 -20.13 2.95
N GLY A 692 3.95 -19.89 2.02
CA GLY A 692 5.15 -19.10 2.23
C GLY A 692 4.84 -17.64 2.57
N VAL A 693 3.87 -17.03 1.87
CA VAL A 693 3.34 -15.70 2.20
C VAL A 693 2.67 -15.72 3.58
N ALA A 694 1.77 -16.67 3.83
CA ALA A 694 1.06 -16.75 5.10
C ALA A 694 1.99 -16.96 6.30
N ILE A 695 3.06 -17.74 6.16
CA ILE A 695 4.06 -17.94 7.22
C ILE A 695 4.88 -16.67 7.42
N ASN A 696 5.28 -16.00 6.35
CA ASN A 696 5.98 -14.71 6.46
C ASN A 696 5.11 -13.67 7.17
N ASP A 697 3.82 -13.60 6.83
CA ASP A 697 2.85 -12.71 7.49
C ASP A 697 2.65 -13.09 8.97
N THR A 698 2.54 -14.39 9.26
CA THR A 698 2.43 -14.93 10.63
C THR A 698 3.65 -14.57 11.50
N LEU A 699 4.85 -14.59 10.92
CA LEU A 699 6.08 -14.19 11.60
C LEU A 699 6.19 -12.66 11.77
N LYS A 700 5.58 -11.89 10.86
CA LYS A 700 5.56 -10.43 10.91
C LYS A 700 4.53 -9.88 11.90
N TYR A 701 3.38 -10.54 12.05
CA TYR A 701 2.23 -10.09 12.85
C TYR A 701 1.67 -11.22 13.74
N PRO A 702 2.43 -11.69 14.75
CA PRO A 702 2.00 -12.79 15.60
C PRO A 702 0.72 -12.46 16.38
N GLY A 703 -0.32 -13.30 16.25
CA GLY A 703 -1.56 -13.19 17.05
C GLY A 703 -2.87 -13.28 16.27
N ASN A 704 -2.87 -12.90 14.99
CA ASN A 704 -4.02 -13.04 14.06
C ASN A 704 -3.89 -14.26 13.15
N ASP A 705 -3.08 -15.23 13.55
CA ASP A 705 -2.55 -16.25 12.65
C ASP A 705 -3.52 -17.42 12.44
N TRP A 706 -3.57 -17.90 11.20
CA TRP A 706 -4.36 -19.09 10.82
C TRP A 706 -4.05 -20.31 11.69
N PHE A 707 -2.77 -20.51 12.04
CA PHE A 707 -2.32 -21.66 12.82
C PHE A 707 -2.80 -21.60 14.27
N LEU A 708 -2.57 -20.48 14.97
CA LEU A 708 -3.01 -20.28 16.35
C LEU A 708 -4.54 -20.34 16.46
N GLY A 709 -5.25 -19.68 15.53
CA GLY A 709 -6.71 -19.72 15.47
C GLY A 709 -7.27 -21.14 15.31
N THR A 710 -6.63 -21.97 14.46
CA THR A 710 -7.05 -23.37 14.25
C THR A 710 -6.84 -24.21 15.51
N ILE A 711 -5.73 -24.03 16.21
CA ILE A 711 -5.46 -24.75 17.47
C ILE A 711 -6.44 -24.31 18.55
N LYS A 712 -6.68 -23.00 18.72
CA LYS A 712 -7.66 -22.46 19.67
C LYS A 712 -9.07 -22.98 19.39
N TRP A 713 -9.47 -23.05 18.12
CA TRP A 713 -10.76 -23.62 17.70
C TRP A 713 -10.87 -25.10 18.07
N LEU A 714 -9.86 -25.91 17.78
CA LEU A 714 -9.85 -27.34 18.09
C LEU A 714 -9.94 -27.58 19.62
N LEU A 715 -9.17 -26.82 20.40
CA LEU A 715 -9.21 -26.87 21.86
C LEU A 715 -10.58 -26.41 22.41
N ARG A 716 -11.18 -25.36 21.85
CA ARG A 716 -12.54 -24.89 22.21
C ARG A 716 -13.58 -25.98 21.95
N CYS A 717 -13.53 -26.64 20.80
CA CYS A 717 -14.41 -27.75 20.48
C CYS A 717 -14.24 -28.91 21.46
N GLY A 718 -12.99 -29.25 21.80
CA GLY A 718 -12.67 -30.24 22.84
C GLY A 718 -13.26 -29.89 24.20
N MET A 719 -13.18 -28.61 24.60
CA MET A 719 -13.73 -28.14 25.87
C MET A 719 -15.25 -28.09 25.91
N ILE A 720 -15.90 -27.69 24.81
CA ILE A 720 -17.35 -27.76 24.68
C ILE A 720 -17.84 -29.22 24.82
N LEU A 721 -17.14 -30.19 24.22
CA LEU A 721 -17.40 -31.62 24.41
C LEU A 721 -17.20 -32.04 25.87
N GLY A 722 -16.12 -31.58 26.51
CA GLY A 722 -15.85 -31.81 27.93
C GLY A 722 -16.97 -31.29 28.83
N LYS A 723 -17.48 -30.07 28.58
CA LYS A 723 -18.62 -29.49 29.32
C LYS A 723 -19.88 -30.33 29.18
N MET A 724 -20.18 -30.78 27.96
CA MET A 724 -21.37 -31.57 27.71
C MET A 724 -21.31 -32.96 28.36
N LEU A 725 -20.18 -33.65 28.26
CA LEU A 725 -20.04 -35.06 28.67
C LEU A 725 -19.59 -35.25 30.11
N ILE A 726 -18.62 -34.46 30.58
CA ILE A 726 -17.95 -34.66 31.88
C ILE A 726 -18.45 -33.64 32.91
N GLY A 727 -18.81 -32.42 32.47
CA GLY A 727 -19.32 -31.33 33.31
C GLY A 727 -20.40 -31.74 34.33
N PRO A 728 -21.47 -32.47 33.94
CA PRO A 728 -22.52 -32.89 34.88
C PRO A 728 -22.01 -33.80 35.99
N PHE A 729 -21.01 -34.65 35.72
CA PHE A 729 -20.45 -35.55 36.72
C PHE A 729 -19.54 -34.81 37.72
N ILE A 730 -18.80 -33.80 37.25
CA ILE A 730 -17.99 -32.93 38.12
C ILE A 730 -18.88 -32.04 38.98
N GLU A 731 -19.95 -31.47 38.40
CA GLU A 731 -20.94 -30.70 39.16
C GLU A 731 -21.65 -31.57 40.20
N ALA A 732 -21.96 -32.84 39.86
CA ALA A 732 -22.51 -33.81 40.80
C ALA A 732 -21.56 -34.17 41.95
N TYR A 733 -20.25 -34.20 41.68
CA TYR A 733 -19.23 -34.43 42.70
C TYR A 733 -19.16 -33.27 43.70
N HIS A 734 -19.29 -32.02 43.25
CA HIS A 734 -19.20 -30.84 44.11
C HIS A 734 -20.52 -30.46 44.82
N TYR A 735 -21.67 -30.58 44.14
CA TYR A 735 -22.96 -30.07 44.62
C TYR A 735 -24.04 -31.18 44.80
N GLY A 736 -23.67 -32.45 44.68
CA GLY A 736 -24.57 -33.59 44.90
C GLY A 736 -25.56 -33.88 43.77
N PHE A 737 -26.55 -34.75 44.01
CA PHE A 737 -27.40 -35.28 42.93
C PHE A 737 -28.49 -34.30 42.43
N LYS A 738 -29.17 -33.61 43.35
CA LYS A 738 -30.27 -32.69 42.99
C LYS A 738 -29.77 -31.36 42.45
N ASP A 739 -28.86 -30.72 43.20
CA ASP A 739 -28.37 -29.40 42.84
C ASP A 739 -27.16 -29.46 41.91
N GLY A 740 -26.41 -30.57 41.89
CA GLY A 740 -25.30 -30.79 40.95
C GLY A 740 -25.69 -31.50 39.65
N LEU A 741 -25.99 -32.81 39.70
CA LEU A 741 -26.17 -33.64 38.49
C LEU A 741 -27.34 -33.19 37.61
N LEU A 742 -28.52 -32.95 38.18
CA LEU A 742 -29.71 -32.53 37.43
C LEU A 742 -29.57 -31.11 36.86
N SER A 743 -28.96 -30.20 37.62
CA SER A 743 -28.61 -28.84 37.16
C SER A 743 -27.60 -28.90 36.01
N GLY A 744 -26.52 -29.66 36.19
CA GLY A 744 -25.47 -29.87 35.18
C GLY A 744 -26.01 -30.50 33.89
N LEU A 745 -26.87 -31.51 33.98
CA LEU A 745 -27.54 -32.08 32.80
C LEU A 745 -28.42 -31.06 32.07
N LYS A 746 -29.12 -30.20 32.81
CA LYS A 746 -29.93 -29.11 32.22
C LYS A 746 -29.05 -28.06 31.52
N LYS A 747 -27.90 -27.71 32.11
CA LYS A 747 -26.90 -26.81 31.49
C LYS A 747 -26.30 -27.42 30.24
N SER A 748 -25.88 -28.69 30.29
CA SER A 748 -25.38 -29.43 29.13
C SER A 748 -26.42 -29.54 28.03
N TRP A 749 -27.71 -29.73 28.37
CA TRP A 749 -28.79 -29.74 27.39
C TRP A 749 -28.99 -28.38 26.70
N ASN A 750 -28.99 -27.29 27.45
CA ASN A 750 -29.07 -25.94 26.88
C ASN A 750 -27.83 -25.60 26.02
N LEU A 751 -26.64 -26.02 26.46
CA LEU A 751 -25.41 -25.88 25.69
C LEU A 751 -25.46 -26.70 24.40
N LEU A 752 -25.99 -27.92 24.43
CA LEU A 752 -26.18 -28.78 23.26
C LEU A 752 -27.18 -28.16 22.27
N LEU A 753 -28.29 -27.61 22.74
CA LEU A 753 -29.25 -26.90 21.89
C LEU A 753 -28.62 -25.66 21.23
N ARG A 754 -27.87 -24.85 21.99
CA ARG A 754 -27.17 -23.66 21.45
C ARG A 754 -26.08 -24.05 20.45
N THR A 755 -25.24 -25.02 20.78
CA THR A 755 -24.18 -25.52 19.89
C THR A 755 -24.77 -26.16 18.63
N GLY A 756 -25.84 -26.94 18.78
CA GLY A 756 -26.57 -27.52 17.64
C GLY A 756 -27.17 -26.46 16.72
N LYS A 757 -27.75 -25.39 17.28
CA LYS A 757 -28.23 -24.21 16.54
C LYS A 757 -27.10 -23.54 15.74
N GLN A 758 -25.94 -23.32 16.36
CA GLN A 758 -24.76 -22.72 15.73
C GLN A 758 -24.15 -23.60 14.63
N ILE A 759 -24.03 -24.91 14.86
CA ILE A 759 -23.56 -25.87 13.84
C ILE A 759 -24.51 -25.90 12.65
N PHE A 760 -25.82 -25.95 12.90
CA PHE A 760 -26.81 -25.93 11.83
C PHE A 760 -26.75 -24.64 11.02
N ALA A 761 -26.70 -23.48 11.70
CA ALA A 761 -26.57 -22.19 11.03
C ALA A 761 -25.27 -22.06 10.23
N GLY A 762 -24.14 -22.52 10.78
CA GLY A 762 -22.85 -22.56 10.07
C GLY A 762 -22.87 -23.48 8.86
N LEU A 763 -23.43 -24.69 8.95
CA LEU A 763 -23.52 -25.61 7.81
C LEU A 763 -24.50 -25.11 6.74
N ALA A 764 -25.62 -24.51 7.15
CA ALA A 764 -26.57 -23.88 6.24
C ALA A 764 -25.93 -22.66 5.54
N ASP A 765 -25.20 -21.81 6.26
CA ASP A 765 -24.44 -20.70 5.67
C ASP A 765 -23.38 -21.20 4.70
N LEU A 766 -22.59 -22.22 5.08
CA LEU A 766 -21.59 -22.83 4.20
C LEU A 766 -22.22 -23.34 2.91
N SER A 767 -23.39 -23.98 3.01
CA SER A 767 -24.13 -24.47 1.85
C SER A 767 -24.62 -23.32 0.96
N LEU A 768 -25.10 -22.22 1.55
CA LEU A 768 -25.50 -21.01 0.83
C LEU A 768 -24.30 -20.31 0.19
N ALA A 769 -23.18 -20.23 0.90
CA ALA A 769 -21.92 -19.67 0.41
C ALA A 769 -21.41 -20.48 -0.79
N ILE A 770 -21.43 -21.81 -0.73
CA ILE A 770 -21.11 -22.69 -1.87
C ILE A 770 -22.12 -22.48 -3.01
N ALA A 771 -23.41 -22.33 -2.70
CA ALA A 771 -24.44 -22.05 -3.70
C ALA A 771 -24.24 -20.71 -4.42
N THR A 772 -23.49 -19.76 -3.85
CA THR A 772 -23.12 -18.52 -4.56
C THR A 772 -22.04 -18.73 -5.62
N ILE A 773 -21.25 -19.82 -5.55
CA ILE A 773 -20.11 -20.05 -6.46
C ILE A 773 -20.50 -20.11 -7.94
N PRO A 774 -21.55 -20.86 -8.34
CA PRO A 774 -22.00 -20.88 -9.72
C PRO A 774 -22.35 -19.49 -10.27
N PHE A 775 -22.89 -18.60 -9.43
CA PHE A 775 -23.35 -17.27 -9.84
C PHE A 775 -22.24 -16.22 -9.82
N GLN A 776 -21.28 -16.32 -8.89
CA GLN A 776 -20.22 -15.33 -8.71
C GLN A 776 -18.98 -15.66 -9.55
N GLU A 777 -18.43 -16.88 -9.44
CA GLU A 777 -17.16 -17.26 -10.08
C GLU A 777 -17.31 -18.06 -11.38
N MET A 778 -18.30 -18.96 -11.49
CA MET A 778 -18.44 -19.76 -12.72
C MET A 778 -19.17 -19.00 -13.82
N ALA A 779 -20.27 -18.31 -13.51
CA ALA A 779 -21.00 -17.51 -14.50
C ALA A 779 -20.15 -16.35 -15.04
N SER A 780 -19.29 -15.75 -14.20
CA SER A 780 -18.33 -14.74 -14.64
C SER A 780 -17.35 -15.33 -15.67
N LEU A 781 -16.68 -16.42 -15.33
CA LEU A 781 -15.64 -17.00 -16.17
C LEU A 781 -16.17 -17.69 -17.44
N LEU A 782 -17.30 -18.38 -17.37
CA LEU A 782 -17.81 -19.24 -18.44
C LEU A 782 -18.84 -18.58 -19.35
N ILE A 783 -19.54 -17.54 -18.87
CA ILE A 783 -20.62 -16.90 -19.62
C ILE A 783 -20.28 -15.44 -19.87
N HIS A 784 -20.04 -14.68 -18.80
CA HIS A 784 -19.87 -13.23 -18.87
C HIS A 784 -18.60 -12.81 -19.61
N VAL A 785 -17.44 -13.38 -19.24
CA VAL A 785 -16.16 -13.08 -19.89
C VAL A 785 -16.23 -13.41 -21.38
N PRO A 786 -16.63 -14.63 -21.81
CA PRO A 786 -16.79 -14.97 -23.23
C PRO A 786 -17.77 -14.06 -23.97
N PHE A 787 -18.93 -13.77 -23.37
CA PHE A 787 -19.92 -12.88 -23.97
C PHE A 787 -19.37 -11.48 -24.19
N ARG A 788 -18.79 -10.87 -23.16
CA ARG A 788 -18.18 -9.53 -23.25
C ARG A 788 -16.95 -9.51 -24.16
N GLY A 789 -16.13 -10.55 -24.15
CA GLY A 789 -14.95 -10.65 -25.01
C GLY A 789 -15.31 -10.75 -26.48
N LEU A 790 -16.27 -11.61 -26.84
CA LEU A 790 -16.74 -11.75 -28.21
C LEU A 790 -17.45 -10.49 -28.71
N THR A 791 -18.33 -9.90 -27.89
CA THR A 791 -19.05 -8.67 -28.27
C THR A 791 -18.11 -7.47 -28.40
N ASN A 792 -17.13 -7.33 -27.50
CA ASN A 792 -16.11 -6.28 -27.61
C ASN A 792 -15.17 -6.52 -28.80
N MET A 793 -14.80 -7.77 -29.10
CA MET A 793 -14.00 -8.09 -30.28
C MET A 793 -14.77 -7.71 -31.55
N LEU A 794 -16.04 -8.12 -31.65
CA LEU A 794 -16.90 -7.78 -32.79
C LEU A 794 -17.09 -6.27 -32.92
N SER A 795 -17.44 -5.57 -31.84
CA SER A 795 -17.66 -4.11 -31.89
C SER A 795 -16.38 -3.38 -32.27
N LYS A 796 -15.22 -3.78 -31.73
CA LYS A 796 -13.93 -3.19 -32.10
C LYS A 796 -13.55 -3.47 -33.54
N THR A 797 -13.72 -4.70 -34.04
CA THR A 797 -13.45 -5.01 -35.45
C THR A 797 -14.32 -4.16 -36.37
N LEU A 798 -15.62 -4.04 -36.08
CA LEU A 798 -16.54 -3.19 -36.85
C LEU A 798 -16.13 -1.71 -36.75
N ALA A 799 -15.78 -1.22 -35.57
CA ALA A 799 -15.33 0.15 -35.38
C ALA A 799 -14.04 0.48 -36.13
N THR A 800 -13.06 -0.43 -36.09
CA THR A 800 -11.78 -0.32 -36.81
C THR A 800 -12.00 -0.32 -38.32
N ILE A 801 -12.87 -1.20 -38.82
CA ILE A 801 -13.24 -1.21 -40.24
C ILE A 801 -13.98 0.08 -40.61
N GLY A 802 -14.75 0.68 -39.71
CA GLY A 802 -15.55 1.88 -39.98
C GLY A 802 -14.84 3.23 -39.84
N ASN A 803 -13.58 3.25 -39.42
CA ASN A 803 -12.82 4.48 -39.14
C ASN A 803 -11.35 4.33 -39.56
N TRP A 804 -11.11 4.31 -40.87
CA TRP A 804 -9.77 4.20 -41.45
C TRP A 804 -8.95 5.47 -41.28
N ASP A 805 -9.58 6.62 -41.18
CA ASP A 805 -8.89 7.91 -41.00
C ASP A 805 -8.10 7.92 -39.70
N ALA A 806 -8.74 7.52 -38.59
CA ALA A 806 -8.09 7.43 -37.28
C ALA A 806 -6.90 6.46 -37.27
N LEU A 807 -6.96 5.35 -38.01
CA LEU A 807 -5.81 4.44 -38.17
C LEU A 807 -4.69 5.07 -39.00
N GLY A 808 -5.05 5.78 -40.07
CA GLY A 808 -4.12 6.48 -40.93
C GLY A 808 -3.38 7.59 -40.18
N GLU A 809 -4.08 8.38 -39.37
CA GLU A 809 -3.50 9.40 -38.50
C GLU A 809 -2.50 8.81 -37.50
N VAL A 810 -2.84 7.71 -36.82
CA VAL A 810 -1.92 7.05 -35.87
C VAL A 810 -0.63 6.58 -36.55
N LEU A 811 -0.72 6.06 -37.78
CA LEU A 811 0.46 5.64 -38.55
C LEU A 811 1.30 6.83 -38.99
N ILE A 812 0.66 7.94 -39.38
CA ILE A 812 1.35 9.20 -39.71
C ILE A 812 2.06 9.74 -38.46
N ASP A 813 1.36 9.83 -37.33
CA ASP A 813 1.92 10.31 -36.06
C ASP A 813 3.10 9.47 -35.59
N PHE A 814 2.99 8.13 -35.72
CA PHE A 814 4.11 7.24 -35.46
C PHE A 814 5.29 7.54 -36.38
N ALA A 815 5.05 7.79 -37.67
CA ALA A 815 6.10 8.04 -38.64
C ALA A 815 6.77 9.42 -38.47
N THR A 816 6.01 10.44 -38.08
CA THR A 816 6.47 11.82 -37.87
C THR A 816 7.00 12.07 -36.46
N ARG A 817 7.05 11.05 -35.62
CA ARG A 817 7.64 11.14 -34.27
C ARG A 817 9.04 11.79 -34.35
N PRO A 818 9.40 12.68 -33.41
CA PRO A 818 10.74 13.27 -33.38
C PRO A 818 11.81 12.17 -33.40
N ASP A 819 12.94 12.41 -34.09
CA ASP A 819 14.12 11.54 -33.99
C ASP A 819 14.62 11.56 -32.55
N SER A 820 14.12 10.63 -31.75
CA SER A 820 14.35 10.67 -30.33
C SER A 820 15.79 10.29 -30.03
N TRP A 821 16.35 9.25 -30.65
CA TRP A 821 17.71 8.77 -30.35
C TRP A 821 18.52 8.46 -31.61
N ASN A 822 19.71 9.05 -31.71
CA ASN A 822 20.75 8.50 -32.56
C ASN A 822 21.38 7.30 -31.82
N TYR A 823 20.94 6.08 -32.17
CA TYR A 823 21.31 4.86 -31.45
C TYR A 823 22.83 4.57 -31.48
N LEU A 824 23.57 5.19 -32.40
CA LEU A 824 25.03 5.09 -32.52
C LEU A 824 25.77 6.15 -31.68
N THR A 825 25.16 7.31 -31.42
CA THR A 825 25.81 8.34 -30.60
C THR A 825 26.03 7.85 -29.17
N GLY A 826 27.25 8.05 -28.66
CA GLY A 826 27.64 7.65 -27.31
C GLY A 826 27.92 6.15 -27.13
N PHE A 827 27.89 5.32 -28.18
CA PHE A 827 28.43 3.96 -28.08
C PHE A 827 29.93 4.06 -27.80
N ARG A 828 30.35 3.45 -26.70
CA ARG A 828 31.75 3.27 -26.33
C ARG A 828 31.93 1.79 -26.06
N LEU A 829 33.04 1.24 -26.58
CA LEU A 829 33.48 -0.07 -26.15
C LEU A 829 33.64 -0.04 -24.63
N SER A 830 33.23 -1.12 -23.98
CA SER A 830 33.43 -1.27 -22.55
C SER A 830 34.92 -1.05 -22.22
N PRO A 831 35.24 -0.21 -21.22
CA PRO A 831 36.61 -0.05 -20.82
C PRO A 831 37.13 -1.43 -20.36
N LEU A 832 38.32 -1.82 -20.82
CA LEU A 832 38.99 -3.00 -20.29
C LEU A 832 39.19 -2.79 -18.79
N TYR A 833 38.40 -3.48 -17.97
CA TYR A 833 38.53 -3.40 -16.53
C TYR A 833 39.90 -3.96 -16.17
N GLY A 834 40.72 -3.16 -15.48
CA GLY A 834 42.03 -3.57 -15.02
C GLY A 834 41.98 -4.87 -14.21
N PHE A 835 43.09 -5.60 -14.19
CA PHE A 835 43.20 -6.77 -13.33
C PHE A 835 43.20 -6.32 -11.87
N TYR A 836 42.29 -6.87 -11.06
CA TYR A 836 42.32 -6.66 -9.61
C TYR A 836 43.26 -7.68 -8.99
N SER A 837 44.04 -7.25 -8.00
CA SER A 837 44.86 -8.15 -7.21
C SER A 837 43.98 -9.25 -6.60
N PRO A 838 44.31 -10.54 -6.78
CA PRO A 838 43.58 -11.63 -6.13
C PRO A 838 43.83 -11.68 -4.61
N PHE A 839 44.85 -10.97 -4.13
CA PHE A 839 45.25 -10.97 -2.73
C PHE A 839 44.52 -9.89 -1.93
N GLY A 840 43.90 -10.31 -0.82
CA GLY A 840 43.17 -9.43 0.09
C GLY A 840 42.97 -10.07 1.48
N THR A 841 42.38 -9.31 2.39
CA THR A 841 41.96 -9.81 3.71
C THR A 841 40.49 -10.21 3.66
N TYR A 842 40.22 -11.48 3.37
CA TYR A 842 38.88 -12.06 3.23
C TYR A 842 38.31 -12.59 4.56
N SER A 843 39.16 -12.89 5.54
CA SER A 843 38.75 -13.36 6.87
C SER A 843 39.73 -12.89 7.94
N GLN A 844 39.24 -12.69 9.16
CA GLN A 844 40.10 -12.41 10.32
C GLN A 844 40.88 -13.67 10.78
N ASN A 845 40.42 -14.87 10.41
CA ASN A 845 41.13 -16.12 10.69
C ASN A 845 42.23 -16.36 9.64
N SER A 846 43.48 -16.48 10.09
CA SER A 846 44.68 -16.60 9.23
C SER A 846 44.63 -17.79 8.27
N ILE A 847 44.09 -18.95 8.71
CA ILE A 847 43.98 -20.14 7.86
C ILE A 847 42.92 -19.93 6.77
N ILE A 848 41.74 -19.45 7.15
CA ILE A 848 40.63 -19.19 6.22
C ILE A 848 41.02 -18.09 5.23
N ASN A 849 41.72 -17.05 5.70
CA ASN A 849 42.22 -16.00 4.83
C ASN A 849 43.27 -16.53 3.84
N SER A 850 44.15 -17.43 4.28
CA SER A 850 45.14 -18.07 3.41
C SER A 850 44.48 -18.95 2.34
N VAL A 851 43.48 -19.75 2.72
CA VAL A 851 42.71 -20.58 1.78
C VAL A 851 41.93 -19.71 0.79
N ALA A 852 41.28 -18.65 1.25
CA ALA A 852 40.55 -17.71 0.39
C ALA A 852 41.49 -17.00 -0.61
N ASN A 853 42.67 -16.56 -0.15
CA ASN A 853 43.68 -15.98 -1.03
C ASN A 853 44.20 -16.98 -2.08
N TRP A 854 44.42 -18.24 -1.71
CA TRP A 854 44.80 -19.29 -2.66
C TRP A 854 43.70 -19.59 -3.67
N ALA A 855 42.46 -19.73 -3.22
CA ALA A 855 41.32 -19.93 -4.10
C ALA A 855 41.16 -18.75 -5.07
N MET A 856 41.27 -17.51 -4.59
CA MET A 856 41.20 -16.32 -5.43
C MET A 856 42.38 -16.21 -6.40
N ALA A 857 43.59 -16.61 -6.00
CA ALA A 857 44.74 -16.64 -6.90
C ALA A 857 44.56 -17.63 -8.08
N ILE A 858 43.86 -18.75 -7.85
CA ILE A 858 43.60 -19.76 -8.88
C ILE A 858 42.42 -19.35 -9.78
N PHE A 859 41.30 -18.92 -9.19
CA PHE A 859 40.06 -18.70 -9.94
C PHE A 859 39.89 -17.29 -10.50
N SER A 860 40.45 -16.27 -9.85
CA SER A 860 40.24 -14.86 -10.24
C SER A 860 40.92 -14.50 -11.57
N PRO A 861 42.20 -14.85 -11.84
CA PRO A 861 42.84 -14.51 -13.11
C PRO A 861 42.15 -15.09 -14.37
N PRO A 862 41.79 -16.39 -14.44
CA PRO A 862 41.09 -16.93 -15.61
C PRO A 862 39.68 -16.35 -15.76
N PHE A 863 38.98 -16.09 -14.66
CA PHE A 863 37.68 -15.42 -14.70
C PHE A 863 37.79 -13.97 -15.21
N GLN A 864 38.79 -13.22 -14.76
CA GLN A 864 39.05 -11.86 -15.23
C GLN A 864 39.46 -11.82 -16.71
N LEU A 865 40.25 -12.81 -17.17
CA LEU A 865 40.57 -13.02 -18.59
C LEU A 865 39.32 -13.31 -19.42
N MET A 866 38.49 -14.26 -18.98
CA MET A 866 37.23 -14.61 -19.66
C MET A 866 36.27 -13.41 -19.71
N LYS A 867 36.15 -12.66 -18.61
CA LYS A 867 35.37 -11.43 -18.54
C LYS A 867 35.85 -10.42 -19.58
N ASN A 868 37.15 -10.14 -19.62
CA ASN A 868 37.72 -9.08 -20.46
C ASN A 868 37.86 -9.45 -21.94
N LEU A 869 38.14 -10.71 -22.28
CA LEU A 869 38.39 -11.16 -23.65
C LEU A 869 37.19 -11.78 -24.35
N VAL A 870 36.22 -12.32 -23.59
CA VAL A 870 35.06 -13.03 -24.17
C VAL A 870 33.76 -12.31 -23.85
N VAL A 871 33.46 -12.12 -22.56
CA VAL A 871 32.15 -11.62 -22.14
C VAL A 871 31.94 -10.16 -22.56
N LEU A 872 32.89 -9.27 -22.25
CA LEU A 872 32.79 -7.84 -22.59
C LEU A 872 32.74 -7.59 -24.11
N PRO A 873 33.62 -8.16 -24.95
CA PRO A 873 33.53 -8.00 -26.40
C PRO A 873 32.24 -8.57 -26.99
N LEU A 874 31.73 -9.70 -26.45
CA LEU A 874 30.46 -10.26 -26.91
C LEU A 874 29.29 -9.32 -26.61
N ILE A 875 29.25 -8.73 -25.41
CA ILE A 875 28.25 -7.73 -25.02
C ILE A 875 28.37 -6.48 -25.90
N ASP A 876 29.58 -6.01 -26.16
CA ASP A 876 29.81 -4.83 -26.99
C ASP A 876 29.41 -5.06 -28.45
N ILE A 877 29.75 -6.21 -29.03
CA ILE A 877 29.37 -6.59 -30.39
C ILE A 877 27.85 -6.76 -30.50
N THR A 878 27.22 -7.46 -29.55
CA THR A 878 25.75 -7.62 -29.56
C THR A 878 25.04 -6.28 -29.40
N SER A 879 25.49 -5.41 -28.50
CA SER A 879 25.00 -4.04 -28.33
C SER A 879 25.17 -3.20 -29.61
N LEU A 880 26.34 -3.26 -30.24
CA LEU A 880 26.63 -2.57 -31.50
C LEU A 880 25.72 -3.08 -32.63
N CYS A 881 25.58 -4.40 -32.78
CA CYS A 881 24.69 -5.02 -33.77
C CYS A 881 23.24 -4.58 -33.59
N ILE A 882 22.73 -4.56 -32.35
CA ILE A 882 21.37 -4.10 -32.03
C ILE A 882 21.22 -2.61 -32.40
N ARG A 883 22.17 -1.75 -32.03
CA ARG A 883 22.14 -0.32 -32.34
C ARG A 883 22.19 -0.04 -33.84
N ILE A 884 23.00 -0.76 -34.59
CA ILE A 884 23.06 -0.67 -36.07
C ILE A 884 21.73 -1.11 -36.66
N ALA A 885 21.20 -2.26 -36.23
CA ALA A 885 19.91 -2.77 -36.71
C ALA A 885 18.78 -1.76 -36.46
N LEU A 886 18.69 -1.19 -35.26
CA LEU A 886 17.71 -0.15 -34.92
C LEU A 886 17.90 1.14 -35.74
N SER A 887 19.15 1.54 -36.00
CA SER A 887 19.46 2.72 -36.83
C SER A 887 19.01 2.55 -38.28
N ILE A 888 19.06 1.33 -38.82
CA ILE A 888 18.58 1.00 -40.17
C ILE A 888 17.06 0.81 -40.19
N LEU A 889 16.50 0.11 -39.21
CA LEU A 889 15.07 -0.17 -39.14
C LEU A 889 14.22 1.09 -38.87
N ASN A 890 14.73 2.05 -38.11
CA ASN A 890 13.97 3.27 -37.78
C ASN A 890 13.53 4.08 -39.02
N PRO A 891 14.40 4.47 -39.97
CA PRO A 891 13.97 5.19 -41.17
C PRO A 891 13.09 4.33 -42.09
N ILE A 892 13.37 3.02 -42.21
CA ILE A 892 12.56 2.10 -43.04
C ILE A 892 11.14 2.00 -42.49
N THR A 893 11.00 1.75 -41.19
CA THR A 893 9.68 1.64 -40.55
C THR A 893 8.91 2.95 -40.61
N ARG A 894 9.56 4.11 -40.46
CA ARG A 894 8.93 5.43 -40.65
C ARG A 894 8.44 5.64 -42.07
N ALA A 895 9.25 5.34 -43.08
CA ALA A 895 8.85 5.49 -44.48
C ALA A 895 7.65 4.58 -44.83
N LEU A 896 7.67 3.32 -44.37
CA LEU A 896 6.56 2.38 -44.57
C LEU A 896 5.28 2.82 -43.86
N THR A 897 5.39 3.28 -42.61
CA THR A 897 4.22 3.72 -41.83
C THR A 897 3.64 5.04 -42.34
N TYR A 898 4.49 5.99 -42.76
CA TYR A 898 4.04 7.24 -43.36
C TYR A 898 3.27 7.00 -44.67
N THR A 899 3.82 6.15 -45.56
CA THR A 899 3.17 5.82 -46.83
C THR A 899 1.86 5.07 -46.61
N ALA A 900 1.85 4.06 -45.74
CA ALA A 900 0.63 3.34 -45.36
C ALA A 900 -0.43 4.28 -44.74
N GLY A 901 -0.03 5.18 -43.85
CA GLY A 901 -0.93 6.13 -43.21
C GLY A 901 -1.53 7.15 -44.19
N LYS A 902 -0.73 7.67 -45.14
CA LYS A 902 -1.26 8.55 -46.21
C LYS A 902 -2.21 7.83 -47.16
N LEU A 903 -1.95 6.57 -47.49
CA LEU A 903 -2.88 5.77 -48.30
C LEU A 903 -4.19 5.50 -47.56
N LEU A 904 -4.12 5.19 -46.25
CA LEU A 904 -5.31 4.96 -45.43
C LEU A 904 -6.16 6.22 -45.27
N THR A 905 -5.57 7.36 -44.91
CA THR A 905 -6.29 8.64 -44.77
C THR A 905 -6.94 9.08 -46.09
N THR A 906 -6.25 8.92 -47.23
CA THR A 906 -6.84 9.24 -48.54
C THR A 906 -7.99 8.31 -48.93
N ALA A 907 -7.87 7.00 -48.66
CA ALA A 907 -8.95 6.04 -48.85
C ALA A 907 -10.13 6.28 -47.88
N ALA A 908 -9.85 6.75 -46.66
CA ALA A 908 -10.83 7.00 -45.62
C ALA A 908 -11.84 8.09 -45.99
N ILE A 909 -11.43 9.11 -46.77
CA ILE A 909 -12.33 10.19 -47.23
C ILE A 909 -13.59 9.62 -47.90
N VAL A 910 -13.44 8.54 -48.68
CA VAL A 910 -14.56 7.87 -49.36
C VAL A 910 -15.17 6.79 -48.48
N TRP A 911 -14.35 5.96 -47.83
CA TRP A 911 -14.82 4.81 -47.07
C TRP A 911 -15.57 5.20 -45.79
N ASP A 912 -14.99 6.07 -44.96
CA ASP A 912 -15.53 6.42 -43.64
C ASP A 912 -16.85 7.20 -43.76
N ASN A 913 -17.01 7.97 -44.83
CA ASN A 913 -18.23 8.73 -45.15
C ASN A 913 -19.30 7.91 -45.89
N SER A 914 -19.03 6.65 -46.26
CA SER A 914 -19.98 5.76 -46.93
C SER A 914 -20.25 4.51 -46.10
N ILE A 915 -19.63 3.38 -46.45
CA ILE A 915 -19.80 2.08 -45.81
C ILE A 915 -19.30 2.12 -44.35
N GLY A 916 -18.28 2.94 -44.05
CA GLY A 916 -17.75 3.11 -42.71
C GLY A 916 -18.77 3.63 -41.70
N ILE A 917 -19.77 4.44 -42.12
CA ILE A 917 -20.88 4.87 -41.24
C ILE A 917 -21.69 3.67 -40.76
N VAL A 918 -22.01 2.74 -41.67
CA VAL A 918 -22.79 1.53 -41.34
C VAL A 918 -22.03 0.68 -40.33
N PHE A 919 -20.73 0.49 -40.53
CA PHE A 919 -19.89 -0.25 -39.59
C PHE A 919 -19.78 0.43 -38.21
N ARG A 920 -19.64 1.76 -38.16
CA ARG A 920 -19.63 2.52 -36.89
C ARG A 920 -20.98 2.43 -36.15
N LEU A 921 -22.09 2.52 -36.87
CA LEU A 921 -23.43 2.36 -36.30
C LEU A 921 -23.67 0.92 -35.83
N ALA A 922 -23.23 -0.07 -36.60
CA ALA A 922 -23.30 -1.48 -36.21
C ALA A 922 -22.47 -1.76 -34.96
N ALA A 923 -21.24 -1.22 -34.87
CA ALA A 923 -20.39 -1.33 -33.67
C ALA A 923 -21.12 -0.75 -32.44
N ARG A 924 -21.68 0.46 -32.57
CA ARG A 924 -22.47 1.09 -31.50
C ARG A 924 -23.71 0.27 -31.13
N GLY A 925 -24.42 -0.28 -32.12
CA GLY A 925 -25.59 -1.12 -31.93
C GLY A 925 -25.28 -2.43 -31.20
N VAL A 926 -24.19 -3.10 -31.58
CA VAL A 926 -23.68 -4.30 -30.89
C VAL A 926 -23.35 -3.99 -29.43
N THR A 927 -22.64 -2.89 -29.17
CA THR A 927 -22.30 -2.50 -27.78
C THR A 927 -23.55 -2.16 -26.97
N LEU A 928 -24.49 -1.38 -27.51
CA LEU A 928 -25.74 -1.05 -26.80
C LEU A 928 -26.59 -2.30 -26.52
N GLY A 929 -26.74 -3.18 -27.50
CA GLY A 929 -27.47 -4.44 -27.33
C GLY A 929 -26.79 -5.36 -26.31
N ALA A 930 -25.46 -5.48 -26.37
CA ALA A 930 -24.69 -6.26 -25.41
C ALA A 930 -24.83 -5.70 -23.98
N ASN A 931 -24.67 -4.39 -23.80
CA ASN A 931 -24.87 -3.72 -22.50
C ASN A 931 -26.28 -3.97 -21.96
N TRP A 932 -27.32 -3.89 -22.81
CA TRP A 932 -28.69 -4.15 -22.39
C TRP A 932 -28.89 -5.59 -21.90
N ILE A 933 -28.39 -6.59 -22.64
CA ILE A 933 -28.47 -8.00 -22.22
C ILE A 933 -27.74 -8.19 -20.90
N ASP A 934 -26.54 -7.63 -20.81
CA ASP A 934 -25.65 -7.74 -19.68
C ASP A 934 -26.24 -7.14 -18.41
N ASN A 935 -26.80 -5.92 -18.48
CA ASN A 935 -27.47 -5.29 -17.34
C ASN A 935 -28.70 -6.09 -16.91
N LYS A 936 -29.46 -6.70 -17.84
CA LYS A 936 -30.61 -7.55 -17.47
C LYS A 936 -30.18 -8.82 -16.75
N VAL A 937 -29.11 -9.47 -17.21
CA VAL A 937 -28.54 -10.65 -16.53
C VAL A 937 -27.91 -10.26 -15.20
N GLY A 938 -27.23 -9.12 -15.14
CA GLY A 938 -26.64 -8.52 -13.94
C GLY A 938 -27.68 -8.25 -12.87
N HIS A 939 -28.78 -7.57 -13.19
CA HIS A 939 -29.89 -7.34 -12.27
C HIS A 939 -30.46 -8.65 -11.71
N PHE A 940 -30.73 -9.63 -12.57
CA PHE A 940 -31.24 -10.93 -12.11
C PHE A 940 -30.27 -11.64 -11.17
N LYS A 941 -28.97 -11.63 -11.52
CA LYS A 941 -27.90 -12.14 -10.67
C LYS A 941 -27.85 -11.42 -9.32
N HIS A 942 -27.94 -10.09 -9.31
CA HIS A 942 -27.88 -9.28 -8.10
C HIS A 942 -29.11 -9.45 -7.21
N ASP A 943 -30.29 -9.62 -7.77
CA ASP A 943 -31.51 -9.91 -7.02
C ASP A 943 -31.42 -11.28 -6.34
N LEU A 944 -30.92 -12.29 -7.04
CA LEU A 944 -30.75 -13.63 -6.47
C LEU A 944 -29.67 -13.63 -5.38
N LEU A 945 -28.51 -13.03 -5.65
CA LEU A 945 -27.43 -12.93 -4.67
C LEU A 945 -27.85 -12.11 -3.46
N GLY A 946 -28.58 -11.01 -3.64
CA GLY A 946 -29.12 -10.19 -2.55
C GLY A 946 -30.02 -11.01 -1.63
N LYS A 947 -30.93 -11.82 -2.19
CA LYS A 947 -31.78 -12.73 -1.41
C LYS A 947 -30.98 -13.77 -0.63
N ILE A 948 -29.95 -14.35 -1.26
CA ILE A 948 -29.06 -15.30 -0.58
C ILE A 948 -28.33 -14.60 0.57
N GLN A 949 -27.78 -13.39 0.36
CA GLN A 949 -27.06 -12.67 1.41
C GLN A 949 -27.97 -12.23 2.57
N VAL A 950 -29.21 -11.80 2.30
CA VAL A 950 -30.20 -11.52 3.35
C VAL A 950 -30.48 -12.78 4.17
N LEU A 951 -30.69 -13.93 3.53
CA LEU A 951 -30.91 -15.19 4.23
C LEU A 951 -29.70 -15.61 5.08
N ARG A 952 -28.48 -15.45 4.54
CA ARG A 952 -27.23 -15.72 5.28
C ARG A 952 -27.10 -14.84 6.52
N ARG A 953 -27.38 -13.53 6.41
CA ARG A 953 -27.37 -12.61 7.56
C ARG A 953 -28.45 -12.93 8.59
N GLN A 954 -29.65 -13.30 8.13
CA GLN A 954 -30.73 -13.77 9.00
C GLN A 954 -30.34 -15.03 9.79
N LEU A 955 -29.73 -16.02 9.12
CA LEU A 955 -29.25 -17.25 9.76
C LEU A 955 -28.13 -16.96 10.77
N TYR A 956 -27.20 -16.08 10.41
CA TYR A 956 -26.12 -15.66 11.29
C TYR A 956 -26.68 -14.97 12.55
N HIS A 957 -27.48 -13.92 12.36
CA HIS A 957 -28.12 -13.18 13.46
C HIS A 957 -28.92 -14.12 14.35
N TRP A 958 -29.73 -15.02 13.77
CA TRP A 958 -30.49 -15.99 14.54
C TRP A 958 -29.59 -16.83 15.46
N ALA A 959 -28.41 -17.27 15.02
CA ALA A 959 -27.56 -18.18 15.79
C ALA A 959 -26.48 -17.51 16.65
N PHE A 960 -26.02 -16.32 16.29
CA PHE A 960 -24.82 -15.70 16.84
C PHE A 960 -25.01 -14.27 17.40
N GLU A 961 -26.22 -13.69 17.39
CA GLU A 961 -26.48 -12.32 17.88
C GLU A 961 -25.84 -12.01 19.25
N ASP A 962 -26.04 -12.87 20.25
CA ASP A 962 -25.47 -12.64 21.60
C ASP A 962 -23.93 -12.66 21.62
N GLU A 963 -23.32 -13.49 20.77
CA GLU A 963 -21.85 -13.58 20.65
C GLU A 963 -21.30 -12.42 19.84
N ASP A 964 -22.03 -11.98 18.81
CA ASP A 964 -21.66 -10.88 17.94
C ASP A 964 -21.71 -9.54 18.70
N LEU A 965 -22.74 -9.35 19.53
CA LEU A 965 -22.85 -8.18 20.42
C LEU A 965 -21.77 -8.18 21.51
N ALA A 966 -21.37 -9.35 22.01
CA ALA A 966 -20.25 -9.46 22.95
C ALA A 966 -18.91 -9.17 22.27
N LEU A 967 -18.71 -9.66 21.04
CA LEU A 967 -17.50 -9.48 20.26
C LEU A 967 -17.29 -8.03 19.81
N HIS A 968 -18.39 -7.30 19.54
CA HIS A 968 -18.37 -5.86 19.29
C HIS A 968 -18.40 -5.01 20.58
N GLY A 969 -18.25 -5.63 21.75
CA GLY A 969 -18.13 -4.93 23.05
C GLY A 969 -19.43 -4.33 23.61
N VAL A 970 -20.59 -4.51 22.96
CA VAL A 970 -21.86 -3.86 23.32
C VAL A 970 -22.46 -4.41 24.63
N LEU A 971 -22.17 -5.66 25.00
CA LEU A 971 -22.65 -6.28 26.25
C LEU A 971 -21.75 -6.07 27.47
N GLN A 972 -20.49 -5.64 27.31
CA GLN A 972 -19.53 -5.48 28.42
C GLN A 972 -19.64 -4.14 29.17
N ASN A 973 -20.48 -3.20 28.72
CA ASN A 973 -20.81 -1.99 29.49
C ASN A 973 -21.77 -2.24 30.69
N LYS A 974 -21.83 -3.47 31.22
CA LYS A 974 -22.63 -3.77 32.42
C LYS A 974 -21.92 -4.49 33.56
N LYS A 975 -20.65 -4.91 33.43
CA LYS A 975 -19.87 -5.43 34.57
C LYS A 975 -18.37 -5.35 34.28
N ALA A 976 -17.67 -4.64 35.17
CA ALA A 976 -16.26 -4.31 35.17
C ALA A 976 -15.31 -5.51 34.91
N SER A 977 -14.38 -5.32 33.97
CA SER A 977 -13.03 -5.91 33.98
C SER A 977 -12.15 -5.21 32.93
N ASN A 978 -10.89 -4.96 33.28
CA ASN A 978 -9.97 -3.96 32.71
C ASN A 978 -9.32 -4.29 31.34
N HIS A 979 -10.06 -4.69 30.31
CA HIS A 979 -9.51 -4.72 28.94
C HIS A 979 -10.50 -4.12 27.93
N PRO A 980 -10.24 -2.91 27.40
CA PRO A 980 -11.13 -2.29 26.42
C PRO A 980 -10.73 -2.76 25.02
N ILE A 981 -11.53 -3.64 24.42
CA ILE A 981 -11.73 -3.61 22.97
C ILE A 981 -13.06 -2.91 22.77
N THR A 982 -13.04 -1.59 22.84
CA THR A 982 -14.20 -0.74 22.49
C THR A 982 -14.42 -0.88 20.98
N GLY A 983 -15.66 -1.13 20.54
CA GLY A 983 -16.05 -1.30 19.13
C GLY A 983 -15.93 -0.03 18.26
N ILE A 984 -15.08 0.92 18.66
CA ILE A 984 -14.86 2.23 18.04
C ILE A 984 -13.34 2.39 17.89
N ASN A 985 -12.89 2.84 16.72
CA ASN A 985 -11.50 3.21 16.52
C ASN A 985 -11.17 4.38 17.45
N GLU A 986 -10.32 4.18 18.46
CA GLU A 986 -9.84 5.23 19.38
C GLU A 986 -8.43 5.70 19.02
N ASP A 987 -8.13 7.00 19.14
CA ASP A 987 -6.85 7.56 18.65
C ASP A 987 -5.69 6.92 19.41
N LYS A 988 -5.95 6.50 20.65
CA LYS A 988 -5.08 5.65 21.46
C LYS A 988 -4.59 4.41 20.71
N GLN A 989 -5.48 3.67 20.05
CA GLN A 989 -5.13 2.43 19.34
C GLN A 989 -4.16 2.70 18.18
N TYR A 990 -4.33 3.82 17.47
CA TYR A 990 -3.42 4.21 16.38
C TYR A 990 -1.97 4.40 16.86
N PHE A 991 -1.76 4.96 18.05
CA PHE A 991 -0.43 5.12 18.64
C PHE A 991 0.10 3.86 19.32
N LEU A 992 -0.78 3.01 19.86
CA LEU A 992 -0.37 1.72 20.44
C LEU A 992 0.11 0.74 19.37
N ASP A 993 -0.56 0.67 18.22
CA ASP A 993 -0.17 -0.23 17.12
C ASP A 993 1.27 0.00 16.65
N ASN A 994 1.72 1.25 16.68
CA ASN A 994 3.11 1.61 16.41
C ASN A 994 3.52 2.85 17.23
N PRO A 995 4.21 2.68 18.38
CA PRO A 995 4.59 3.78 19.25
C PRO A 995 5.46 4.86 18.58
N VAL A 996 6.16 4.53 17.47
CA VAL A 996 6.94 5.49 16.67
C VAL A 996 6.05 6.58 16.05
N ARG A 997 4.74 6.34 15.88
CA ARG A 997 3.80 7.34 15.37
C ARG A 997 3.67 8.56 16.28
N THR A 998 3.94 8.41 17.58
CA THR A 998 3.95 9.55 18.51
C THR A 998 5.05 10.55 18.13
N GLU A 999 6.23 10.06 17.78
CA GLU A 999 7.40 10.82 17.32
C GLU A 999 7.22 11.48 15.96
N HIS A 1000 6.26 10.97 15.19
CA HIS A 1000 5.89 11.54 13.90
C HIS A 1000 4.95 12.74 14.03
N LEU A 1001 4.49 13.09 15.23
CA LEU A 1001 3.79 14.34 15.46
C LEU A 1001 4.77 15.47 15.84
N PRO A 1002 4.44 16.74 15.56
CA PRO A 1002 5.25 17.85 16.03
C PRO A 1002 5.08 18.01 17.54
N HIS A 1003 6.14 17.76 18.30
CA HIS A 1003 6.21 18.08 19.73
C HIS A 1003 6.63 19.54 19.95
N GLU A 1004 6.06 20.20 20.96
CA GLU A 1004 6.62 21.46 21.45
C GLU A 1004 8.00 21.21 22.07
N HIS A 1005 8.88 22.22 22.08
CA HIS A 1005 10.33 22.13 22.41
C HIS A 1005 10.70 21.63 23.83
N ASN A 1006 9.80 20.97 24.56
CA ASN A 1006 10.09 20.33 25.84
C ASN A 1006 10.65 18.92 25.60
N SER A 1007 11.94 18.73 25.89
CA SER A 1007 12.73 17.51 25.74
C SER A 1007 12.25 16.28 26.55
N THR A 1008 11.18 16.43 27.32
CA THR A 1008 10.54 15.35 28.10
C THR A 1008 9.54 14.53 27.29
N HIS A 1009 9.14 14.99 26.09
CA HIS A 1009 8.07 14.38 25.30
C HIS A 1009 8.56 13.52 24.12
N CYS A 1010 9.87 13.50 23.82
CA CYS A 1010 10.47 12.69 22.76
C CYS A 1010 10.96 11.34 23.31
N MET A 1011 10.20 10.27 23.10
CA MET A 1011 10.57 8.86 23.34
C MET A 1011 11.98 8.51 22.83
N PHE A 1012 12.36 8.87 21.60
CA PHE A 1012 13.69 8.56 21.05
C PHE A 1012 14.82 9.35 21.69
N GLU A 1013 14.65 10.66 21.90
CA GLU A 1013 15.70 11.48 22.52
C GLU A 1013 16.03 10.97 23.93
N ALA A 1014 15.02 10.49 24.64
CA ALA A 1014 15.19 10.02 25.98
C ALA A 1014 15.59 8.53 26.10
N LEU A 1015 15.23 7.67 25.13
CA LEU A 1015 15.86 6.34 24.96
C LEU A 1015 17.36 6.44 24.69
N LEU A 1016 17.80 7.52 24.05
CA LEU A 1016 19.20 7.83 23.74
C LEU A 1016 19.91 8.60 24.87
N GLY A 1017 19.18 9.01 25.91
CA GLY A 1017 19.67 9.78 27.06
C GLY A 1017 20.68 9.01 27.91
N ASP A 1018 21.87 9.60 28.03
CA ASP A 1018 23.09 9.22 28.75
C ASP A 1018 23.86 7.95 28.33
N ARG A 1019 24.58 8.11 27.19
CA ARG A 1019 26.04 7.85 27.03
C ARG A 1019 26.64 8.42 25.73
N LEU A 1020 26.09 9.53 25.19
CA LEU A 1020 26.65 10.26 24.04
C LEU A 1020 26.92 11.74 24.38
N PRO A 1021 27.87 12.10 25.28
CA PRO A 1021 28.02 13.48 25.73
C PRO A 1021 28.86 14.37 24.79
N VAL A 1022 29.01 14.05 23.49
CA VAL A 1022 29.96 14.79 22.63
C VAL A 1022 29.40 15.28 21.29
N ILE A 1023 28.18 14.89 20.89
CA ILE A 1023 27.70 15.20 19.51
C ILE A 1023 26.46 16.11 19.48
N THR A 1024 25.61 16.12 20.51
CA THR A 1024 24.30 16.82 20.45
C THR A 1024 24.31 18.26 20.95
N ALA A 1025 25.27 18.67 21.78
CA ALA A 1025 25.32 20.04 22.32
C ALA A 1025 25.61 21.12 21.24
N ASP A 1026 26.33 20.74 20.18
CA ASP A 1026 26.76 21.68 19.13
C ASP A 1026 25.75 21.79 17.96
N GLU A 1027 24.82 20.82 17.84
CA GLU A 1027 23.74 20.82 16.83
C GLU A 1027 22.43 21.43 17.37
N SER A 1028 22.08 21.17 18.64
CA SER A 1028 20.90 21.77 19.29
C SER A 1028 20.98 23.30 19.41
N ALA A 1029 22.17 23.85 19.62
CA ALA A 1029 22.40 25.30 19.63
C ALA A 1029 22.21 25.96 18.25
N ARG A 1030 22.35 25.22 17.15
CA ARG A 1030 22.24 25.76 15.77
C ARG A 1030 20.82 25.79 15.21
N HIS A 1031 19.86 25.11 15.83
CA HIS A 1031 18.44 25.14 15.44
C HIS A 1031 17.61 26.22 16.16
N SER A 1032 18.24 27.10 16.94
CA SER A 1032 17.63 28.05 17.88
C SER A 1032 17.16 29.40 17.29
N HIS A 1033 16.84 29.49 15.99
CA HIS A 1033 16.50 30.78 15.34
C HIS A 1033 15.09 30.91 14.77
N HIS A 1034 14.14 30.04 15.15
CA HIS A 1034 12.77 30.13 14.65
C HIS A 1034 11.79 30.51 15.78
N PRO A 1035 10.92 31.53 15.59
CA PRO A 1035 9.88 31.86 16.57
C PRO A 1035 8.90 30.70 16.69
N SER A 1036 8.44 30.43 17.92
CA SER A 1036 7.39 29.45 18.18
C SER A 1036 6.12 29.85 17.43
N LEU A 1037 5.70 29.04 16.46
CA LEU A 1037 4.49 29.30 15.66
C LEU A 1037 3.19 29.17 16.46
N PHE A 1038 3.23 28.54 17.64
CA PHE A 1038 2.12 28.51 18.58
C PHE A 1038 2.33 29.61 19.63
N HIS A 1039 1.63 30.73 19.48
CA HIS A 1039 1.50 31.68 20.57
C HIS A 1039 0.32 31.24 21.43
N THR A 1040 0.60 30.90 22.69
CA THR A 1040 -0.42 30.97 23.73
C THR A 1040 -0.95 32.40 23.75
N SER A 1041 -2.24 32.57 23.54
CA SER A 1041 -2.88 33.87 23.70
C SER A 1041 -2.55 34.39 25.09
N SER A 1042 -1.77 35.46 25.20
CA SER A 1042 -1.55 36.11 26.49
C SER A 1042 -2.92 36.47 27.07
N PRO A 1043 -3.26 36.11 28.32
CA PRO A 1043 -4.51 36.54 28.91
C PRO A 1043 -4.51 38.07 28.93
N GLY A 1044 -5.42 38.65 28.15
CA GLY A 1044 -5.60 40.09 28.02
C GLY A 1044 -5.72 40.74 29.38
N ARG A 1045 -4.80 41.68 29.64
CA ARG A 1045 -4.75 42.54 30.81
C ARG A 1045 -6.03 43.38 30.87
N SER A 1046 -6.99 42.99 31.70
CA SER A 1046 -7.95 43.90 32.33
C SER A 1046 -8.47 43.33 33.65
N ARG A 1047 -7.65 43.44 34.70
CA ARG A 1047 -8.16 43.67 36.05
C ARG A 1047 -7.48 44.91 36.62
N ARG A 1048 -8.30 45.95 36.81
CA ARG A 1048 -7.97 47.15 37.56
C ARG A 1048 -7.35 46.76 38.91
N ALA A 1049 -6.21 47.36 39.20
CA ALA A 1049 -5.63 47.38 40.53
C ALA A 1049 -6.60 48.06 41.51
N SER A 1050 -6.96 47.35 42.58
CA SER A 1050 -7.29 47.96 43.88
C SER A 1050 -6.07 47.75 44.78
N ALA A 1051 -5.47 48.87 45.17
CA ALA A 1051 -4.32 48.94 46.06
C ALA A 1051 -4.62 48.30 47.42
N ILE A 1052 -3.66 47.54 47.95
CA ILE A 1052 -3.30 47.44 49.37
C ILE A 1052 -1.82 47.00 49.40
N ASN A 1053 -0.97 47.83 49.99
CA ASN A 1053 0.42 47.51 50.32
C ASN A 1053 0.47 46.42 51.41
N PRO A 1054 1.54 45.62 51.44
CA PRO A 1054 2.35 45.68 52.64
C PRO A 1054 3.85 45.87 52.36
N THR A 1055 4.37 46.71 53.23
CA THR A 1055 5.75 47.00 53.62
C THR A 1055 6.71 45.82 53.72
N SER A 1056 7.99 46.16 53.51
CA SER A 1056 9.21 45.60 54.15
C SER A 1056 9.55 44.13 53.83
N SER A 1057 10.76 43.74 53.47
CA SER A 1057 12.08 44.37 53.61
C SER A 1057 13.14 43.39 53.08
N ILE A 1058 14.20 43.92 52.43
CA ILE A 1058 15.63 43.62 52.66
C ILE A 1058 16.08 42.17 52.36
N SER A 1059 17.19 41.86 51.70
CA SER A 1059 18.27 42.53 50.96
C SER A 1059 19.13 41.35 50.44
N GLU A 1060 19.38 41.25 49.14
CA GLU A 1060 20.71 41.50 48.55
C GLU A 1060 21.89 40.57 48.95
N PHE A 1061 22.56 40.15 47.87
CA PHE A 1061 24.02 40.11 47.62
C PHE A 1061 24.76 38.78 47.51
N SER A 1062 25.40 38.67 46.34
CA SER A 1062 26.67 38.00 45.98
C SER A 1062 26.68 36.47 45.99
N LEU A 1063 27.14 35.76 44.96
CA LEU A 1063 28.16 36.03 43.93
C LEU A 1063 27.75 35.40 42.59
#